data_AF-A0A7Y5WJL0-F1
#
_entry.id   AF-A0A7Y5WJL0-F1
#
_cell.length_a   1.000
_cell.length_b   1.000
_cell.length_c   1.000
_cell.angle_alpha   90.00
_cell.angle_beta   90.00
_cell.angle_gamma   90.00
#
_symmetry.space_group_name_H-M   'P 1'
#
loop_
_entity.id
_entity.type
_entity.pdbx_description
1 polymer ?
#
loop_
_entity_poly.entity_id
_entity_poly.type
_entity_poly.pdbx_seq_one_letter_code
_entity_poly.pdbx_strand_id
1 'polypeptide(L)'
;MGMSPRPPLLAALAVAAGLGLGPAVAPAQAADSVNPEVSSVQVGAEPDGTAVSLDVSIWPQAAGRHPVVLLAHGFGGTKDSVAAQADELNARGYVVVTWSARGHGRSGGRIHLNDPAYEIADAKALLDLSAKRADVELDAPGDPRVGVMGASYGGALGLMLAGADRRVDGVVSAITWNDLADAFFPQSAVTAPSTTAAGRRPVDSPGPFKQVWATNFFLSALRGGGAAGPPGATDCGRFDPTICRLFVQTSETGTPPPRLISLLRAHSPKPTMNAVTAPTFLVQGIGDSLFGLDQADATASALAATGTPYAVRWSDGGHDAPSSHEAEEVEASYTWLDHYVRDKAGRESALPTAAFTYGTRGARANAPTTLHTLPAYPGLSGSKVETRELPLSTTSGALLHPPGGQPASLIAVPGLAALGLSVSTYQIAALPGESTALDSRPIAEAATVVGSPTMRFTVTSDSTDVTLFASVWRVTGGSVTLTNPLVAPIRLAVTPGKPTPVTISLPPATYVMPAGTRWRVLLTSTESTFSNSRTPGRMLISGASALTLPVAAGAEVGGAVAVGVDTETLLASTMLALLLLAALVGWLLRRRRRRLLPSRPDLADVPLVVDGLVKTYSDGHRAVDDVSWRAEKGQVVGLLGPNGAGKTTTMRMVMGLISSDSGSVHVLGEPVTAGSPVLGRVGALIEGPGFLPHLTGRQNLEAYWSATGRDAADAHFDEALEVAALGGAVDRPVKSYSHGMKQRLGIAQAMLGLPELLILDEPTNGLDPP
;
A
#
# COMPACT_ATOMS: atom_id res chain seq x y z
N MET A 1 -4.98 -34.70 39.22
CA MET A 1 -4.72 -35.30 37.89
C MET A 1 -5.56 -34.55 36.89
N GLY A 2 -4.94 -33.61 36.17
CA GLY A 2 -5.61 -32.65 35.31
C GLY A 2 -5.24 -32.87 33.86
N MET A 3 -6.23 -32.73 32.98
CA MET A 3 -6.07 -32.50 31.54
C MET A 3 -7.22 -31.59 31.09
N SER A 4 -6.89 -30.33 30.83
CA SER A 4 -7.77 -29.30 30.27
C SER A 4 -7.99 -29.55 28.76
N PRO A 5 -9.21 -29.41 28.22
CA PRO A 5 -9.40 -29.34 26.77
C PRO A 5 -9.25 -27.91 26.27
N ARG A 6 -8.51 -27.78 25.17
CA ARG A 6 -8.18 -26.54 24.45
C ARG A 6 -9.40 -26.00 23.68
N PRO A 7 -9.59 -24.67 23.57
CA PRO A 7 -10.61 -24.09 22.68
C PRO A 7 -10.14 -24.10 21.22
N PRO A 8 -11.04 -24.28 20.23
CA PRO A 8 -10.71 -24.09 18.82
C PRO A 8 -10.68 -22.59 18.47
N LEU A 9 -9.62 -22.19 17.78
CA LEU A 9 -9.37 -20.82 17.31
C LEU A 9 -10.49 -20.28 16.41
N LEU A 10 -11.03 -19.12 16.79
CA LEU A 10 -11.76 -18.21 15.92
C LEU A 10 -10.78 -17.55 14.95
N ALA A 11 -10.94 -17.81 13.65
CA ALA A 11 -10.27 -17.06 12.59
C ALA A 11 -11.00 -15.72 12.40
N ALA A 12 -10.52 -14.68 13.06
CA ALA A 12 -10.82 -13.30 12.71
C ALA A 12 -10.06 -12.94 11.42
N LEU A 13 -10.78 -12.48 10.40
CA LEU A 13 -10.19 -11.80 9.25
C LEU A 13 -9.73 -10.41 9.72
N ALA A 14 -8.55 -10.37 10.33
CA ALA A 14 -7.78 -9.16 10.53
C ALA A 14 -6.96 -8.93 9.26
N VAL A 15 -7.38 -7.97 8.44
CA VAL A 15 -6.48 -7.37 7.44
C VAL A 15 -5.57 -6.44 8.22
N ALA A 16 -4.41 -6.94 8.64
CA ALA A 16 -3.35 -6.13 9.22
C ALA A 16 -1.98 -6.67 8.83
N ALA A 17 -1.13 -5.72 8.44
CA ALA A 17 0.29 -5.63 8.78
C ALA A 17 1.20 -6.81 8.38
N GLY A 18 2.05 -6.57 7.40
CA GLY A 18 3.18 -7.44 7.09
C GLY A 18 3.92 -7.03 5.82
N LEU A 19 4.44 -5.80 5.77
CA LEU A 19 5.45 -5.41 4.76
C LEU A 19 6.58 -4.73 5.50
N GLY A 20 7.60 -5.53 5.78
CA GLY A 20 8.76 -5.22 6.61
C GLY A 20 9.51 -6.48 7.03
N LEU A 21 9.47 -7.54 6.21
CA LEU A 21 10.36 -8.68 6.26
C LEU A 21 10.73 -8.94 4.80
N GLY A 22 11.93 -8.52 4.39
CA GLY A 22 12.55 -9.03 3.17
C GLY A 22 12.71 -10.55 3.28
N PRO A 23 12.90 -11.27 2.16
CA PRO A 23 13.18 -12.69 2.22
C PRO A 23 14.45 -12.90 3.05
N ALA A 24 14.38 -13.80 4.02
CA ALA A 24 15.56 -14.29 4.71
C ALA A 24 16.40 -15.05 3.68
N VAL A 25 17.49 -14.42 3.22
CA VAL A 25 18.53 -15.05 2.41
C VAL A 25 19.08 -16.23 3.23
N ALA A 26 19.04 -17.45 2.68
CA ALA A 26 19.76 -18.57 3.30
C ALA A 26 21.24 -18.20 3.50
N PRO A 27 21.84 -18.56 4.64
CA PRO A 27 23.16 -18.08 4.98
C PRO A 27 24.17 -18.62 3.95
N ALA A 28 24.76 -17.70 3.18
CA ALA A 28 26.11 -17.92 2.69
C ALA A 28 26.97 -18.30 3.90
N GLN A 29 27.85 -19.30 3.74
CA GLN A 29 28.68 -19.84 4.82
C GLN A 29 29.16 -18.73 5.75
N ALA A 30 28.61 -18.72 6.97
CA ALA A 30 28.85 -17.69 7.95
C ALA A 30 30.35 -17.59 8.21
N ALA A 31 30.96 -16.48 7.80
CA ALA A 31 32.12 -15.98 8.50
C ALA A 31 31.71 -15.85 9.98
N ASP A 32 32.58 -16.24 10.91
CA ASP A 32 32.27 -16.16 12.35
C ASP A 32 31.79 -14.74 12.70
N SER A 33 30.49 -14.60 12.99
CA SER A 33 29.88 -13.30 13.30
C SER A 33 30.52 -12.74 14.56
N VAL A 34 31.12 -11.56 14.48
CA VAL A 34 31.67 -10.86 15.65
C VAL A 34 30.52 -10.46 16.54
N ASN A 35 30.58 -10.82 17.83
CA ASN A 35 29.59 -10.35 18.80
C ASN A 35 29.82 -8.85 19.06
N PRO A 36 28.86 -7.95 18.73
CA PRO A 36 29.04 -6.53 18.94
C PRO A 36 29.01 -6.16 20.43
N GLU A 37 29.80 -5.17 20.80
CA GLU A 37 29.73 -4.51 22.10
C GLU A 37 28.43 -3.69 22.17
N VAL A 38 27.51 -4.08 23.06
CA VAL A 38 26.27 -3.35 23.29
C VAL A 38 26.47 -2.31 24.40
N SER A 39 26.11 -1.05 24.14
CA SER A 39 26.28 0.05 25.07
C SER A 39 25.07 0.99 25.07
N SER A 40 24.90 1.71 26.18
CA SER A 40 23.90 2.78 26.34
C SER A 40 24.63 4.11 26.42
N VAL A 41 24.44 5.00 25.45
CA VAL A 41 25.16 6.28 25.37
C VAL A 41 24.23 7.40 25.82
N GLN A 42 24.64 8.22 26.80
CA GLN A 42 23.86 9.38 27.23
C GLN A 42 24.05 10.53 26.24
N VAL A 43 22.95 11.20 25.87
CA VAL A 43 22.94 12.31 24.92
C VAL A 43 22.10 13.48 25.45
N GLY A 44 21.96 14.53 24.64
CA GLY A 44 21.18 15.73 25.02
C GLY A 44 19.73 15.39 25.39
N ALA A 45 19.27 15.95 26.51
CA ALA A 45 17.92 15.76 27.02
C ALA A 45 16.82 16.30 26.06
N GLU A 46 15.59 15.83 26.25
CA GLU A 46 14.41 16.40 25.59
C GLU A 46 14.13 17.85 26.06
N PRO A 47 13.32 18.64 25.32
CA PRO A 47 12.95 20.01 25.72
C PRO A 47 12.34 20.13 27.12
N ASP A 48 11.69 19.06 27.61
CA ASP A 48 11.09 18.98 28.94
C ASP A 48 12.07 18.53 30.05
N GLY A 49 13.35 18.36 29.71
CA GLY A 49 14.42 17.95 30.62
C GLY A 49 14.56 16.43 30.78
N THR A 50 13.75 15.63 30.08
CA THR A 50 13.85 14.17 30.13
C THR A 50 15.21 13.71 29.61
N ALA A 51 15.95 12.95 30.43
CA ALA A 51 17.23 12.36 30.03
C ALA A 51 17.04 11.34 28.89
N VAL A 52 17.96 11.35 27.92
CA VAL A 52 17.91 10.47 26.75
C VAL A 52 19.17 9.62 26.70
N SER A 53 18.98 8.32 26.47
CA SER A 53 20.07 7.41 26.13
C SER A 53 19.78 6.66 24.84
N LEU A 54 20.83 6.51 24.03
CA LEU A 54 20.80 5.74 22.80
C LEU A 54 21.27 4.30 23.03
N ASP A 55 20.56 3.35 22.43
CA ASP A 55 20.95 1.95 22.31
C ASP A 55 21.93 1.80 21.14
N VAL A 56 23.19 1.47 21.44
CA VAL A 56 24.33 1.47 20.51
C VAL A 56 24.94 0.07 20.44
N SER A 57 25.36 -0.36 19.26
CA SER A 57 26.14 -1.58 19.03
C SER A 57 27.40 -1.24 18.24
N ILE A 58 28.54 -1.72 18.74
CA ILE A 58 29.86 -1.45 18.18
C ILE A 58 30.51 -2.76 17.77
N TRP A 59 30.95 -2.87 16.54
CA TRP A 59 31.75 -3.98 16.03
C TRP A 59 33.22 -3.59 16.14
N PRO A 60 33.96 -4.11 17.15
CA PRO A 60 35.35 -3.76 17.36
C PRO A 60 36.26 -4.47 16.36
N GLN A 61 37.52 -4.04 16.31
CA GLN A 61 38.60 -4.77 15.63
C GLN A 61 39.52 -5.40 16.67
N ALA A 62 39.92 -6.66 16.45
CA ALA A 62 40.66 -7.44 17.44
C ALA A 62 42.07 -6.91 17.72
N ALA A 63 42.71 -6.25 16.75
CA ALA A 63 44.05 -5.70 16.88
C ALA A 63 44.25 -4.48 15.97
N GLY A 64 45.07 -3.53 16.43
CA GLY A 64 45.39 -2.31 15.68
C GLY A 64 44.35 -1.21 15.84
N ARG A 65 44.62 -0.08 15.18
CA ARG A 65 43.68 1.03 15.05
C ARG A 65 43.14 1.05 13.64
N HIS A 66 41.84 1.27 13.50
CA HIS A 66 41.13 1.19 12.23
C HIS A 66 40.22 2.39 12.04
N PRO A 67 39.95 2.81 10.80
CA PRO A 67 38.91 3.78 10.52
C PRO A 67 37.55 3.29 11.04
N VAL A 68 36.66 4.23 11.33
CA VAL A 68 35.31 3.93 11.83
C VAL A 68 34.24 4.28 10.80
N VAL A 69 33.17 3.49 10.72
CA VAL A 69 31.95 3.83 9.99
C VAL A 69 30.81 4.00 10.99
N LEU A 70 30.21 5.20 11.00
CA LEU A 70 28.90 5.41 11.62
C LEU A 70 27.82 4.96 10.62
N LEU A 71 27.11 3.89 10.95
CA LEU A 71 26.10 3.29 10.09
C LEU A 71 24.70 3.57 10.62
N ALA A 72 23.98 4.46 9.94
CA ALA A 72 22.68 4.98 10.35
C ALA A 72 21.52 4.22 9.69
N HIS A 73 20.51 3.84 10.47
CA HIS A 73 19.33 3.13 9.98
C HIS A 73 18.33 4.04 9.25
N GLY A 74 17.52 3.45 8.37
CA GLY A 74 16.35 4.09 7.76
C GLY A 74 15.20 4.30 8.75
N PHE A 75 14.20 5.11 8.38
CA PHE A 75 13.11 5.47 9.28
C PHE A 75 12.31 4.24 9.75
N GLY A 76 11.97 4.17 11.04
CA GLY A 76 11.29 3.01 11.62
C GLY A 76 12.18 1.79 11.83
N GLY A 77 13.42 1.81 11.34
CA GLY A 77 14.46 0.83 11.67
C GLY A 77 15.07 1.05 13.05
N THR A 78 16.05 0.20 13.38
CA THR A 78 16.87 0.27 14.59
C THR A 78 18.32 -0.07 14.25
N LYS A 79 19.21 -0.05 15.24
CA LYS A 79 20.58 -0.56 15.10
C LYS A 79 20.64 -1.97 14.48
N ASP A 80 19.65 -2.82 14.78
CA ASP A 80 19.63 -4.22 14.33
C ASP A 80 19.26 -4.33 12.83
N SER A 81 18.60 -3.31 12.29
CA SER A 81 18.21 -3.27 10.87
C SER A 81 19.40 -3.14 9.92
N VAL A 82 20.57 -2.75 10.43
CA VAL A 82 21.80 -2.57 9.65
C VAL A 82 22.93 -3.50 10.13
N ALA A 83 22.62 -4.50 10.97
CA ALA A 83 23.63 -5.39 11.57
C ALA A 83 24.41 -6.21 10.53
N ALA A 84 23.74 -6.78 9.52
CA ALA A 84 24.40 -7.55 8.46
C ALA A 84 25.41 -6.68 7.67
N GLN A 85 25.03 -5.44 7.38
CA GLN A 85 25.90 -4.47 6.72
C GLN A 85 27.07 -4.04 7.64
N ALA A 86 26.84 -3.99 8.95
CA ALA A 86 27.91 -3.77 9.92
C ALA A 86 28.91 -4.94 9.98
N ASP A 87 28.44 -6.18 9.87
CA ASP A 87 29.31 -7.37 9.79
C ASP A 87 30.22 -7.31 8.54
N GLU A 88 29.67 -6.94 7.38
CA GLU A 88 30.44 -6.80 6.14
C GLU A 88 31.51 -5.70 6.22
N LEU A 89 31.14 -4.51 6.72
CA LEU A 89 32.08 -3.40 6.94
C LEU A 89 33.16 -3.77 7.98
N ASN A 90 32.79 -4.49 9.04
CA ASN A 90 33.74 -4.97 10.04
C ASN A 90 34.70 -6.01 9.45
N ALA A 91 34.21 -6.94 8.63
CA ALA A 91 35.07 -7.89 7.90
C ALA A 91 36.03 -7.18 6.93
N ARG A 92 35.66 -5.99 6.45
CA ARG A 92 36.55 -5.12 5.66
C ARG A 92 37.60 -4.39 6.50
N GLY A 93 37.60 -4.50 7.83
CA GLY A 93 38.57 -3.81 8.68
C GLY A 93 38.12 -2.43 9.16
N TYR A 94 36.81 -2.14 9.21
CA TYR A 94 36.30 -0.97 9.91
C TYR A 94 35.90 -1.32 11.35
N VAL A 95 36.07 -0.36 12.27
CA VAL A 95 35.21 -0.33 13.46
C VAL A 95 33.84 0.16 12.99
N VAL A 96 32.75 -0.51 13.37
CA VAL A 96 31.40 -0.08 12.94
C VAL A 96 30.57 0.30 14.15
N VAL A 97 29.97 1.48 14.12
CA VAL A 97 29.06 1.95 15.16
C VAL A 97 27.66 2.08 14.56
N THR A 98 26.73 1.30 15.07
CA THR A 98 25.29 1.41 14.76
C THR A 98 24.55 1.83 16.03
N TRP A 99 23.43 2.53 15.87
CA TRP A 99 22.61 2.95 17.00
C TRP A 99 21.15 2.99 16.60
N SER A 100 20.24 2.82 17.56
CA SER A 100 18.85 3.22 17.35
C SER A 100 18.75 4.72 17.62
N ALA A 101 18.28 5.51 16.66
CA ALA A 101 18.05 6.94 16.85
C ALA A 101 17.06 7.17 18.01
N ARG A 102 17.08 8.36 18.63
CA ARG A 102 16.11 8.71 19.67
C ARG A 102 14.66 8.45 19.20
N GLY A 103 13.83 8.00 20.12
CA GLY A 103 12.47 7.55 19.86
C GLY A 103 12.35 6.18 19.16
N HIS A 104 13.42 5.59 18.63
CA HIS A 104 13.40 4.29 17.95
C HIS A 104 13.90 3.16 18.84
N GLY A 105 13.30 1.97 18.69
CA GLY A 105 13.70 0.77 19.43
C GLY A 105 13.77 1.00 20.94
N ARG A 106 14.92 0.66 21.52
CA ARG A 106 15.19 0.80 22.96
C ARG A 106 15.78 2.17 23.34
N SER A 107 16.09 3.04 22.37
CA SER A 107 16.55 4.39 22.67
C SER A 107 15.43 5.22 23.28
N GLY A 108 15.80 6.07 24.25
CA GLY A 108 14.90 7.03 24.88
C GLY A 108 14.56 8.21 23.95
N GLY A 109 13.87 9.21 24.50
CA GLY A 109 13.54 10.45 23.80
C GLY A 109 12.43 10.31 22.75
N ARG A 110 12.29 11.35 21.92
CA ARG A 110 11.28 11.47 20.86
C ARG A 110 11.91 11.51 19.48
N ILE A 111 11.12 11.18 18.47
CA ILE A 111 11.50 11.30 17.05
C ILE A 111 11.37 12.77 16.64
N HIS A 112 12.49 13.38 16.29
CA HIS A 112 12.58 14.79 15.91
C HIS A 112 12.82 14.99 14.40
N LEU A 113 12.82 13.91 13.60
CA LEU A 113 13.01 13.97 12.15
C LEU A 113 14.32 14.68 11.77
N ASN A 114 15.48 14.16 12.15
CA ASN A 114 16.79 14.73 11.83
C ASN A 114 17.01 16.16 12.34
N ASP A 115 16.29 16.63 13.35
CA ASP A 115 16.50 17.96 13.92
C ASP A 115 17.99 18.16 14.30
N PRO A 116 18.66 19.21 13.79
CA PRO A 116 20.05 19.52 14.10
C PRO A 116 20.37 19.60 15.59
N ALA A 117 19.44 20.10 16.42
CA ALA A 117 19.64 20.27 17.85
C ALA A 117 19.56 18.96 18.65
N TYR A 118 18.99 17.91 18.06
CA TYR A 118 18.73 16.64 18.71
C TYR A 118 19.48 15.51 18.01
N GLU A 119 19.00 15.04 16.88
CA GLU A 119 19.50 13.81 16.26
C GLU A 119 20.86 13.98 15.58
N ILE A 120 21.16 15.17 15.04
CA ILE A 120 22.50 15.44 14.53
C ILE A 120 23.48 15.66 15.70
N ALA A 121 23.04 16.30 16.78
CA ALA A 121 23.83 16.44 18.01
C ALA A 121 24.15 15.07 18.65
N ASP A 122 23.20 14.15 18.61
CA ASP A 122 23.39 12.75 19.03
C ASP A 122 24.46 12.06 18.19
N ALA A 123 24.41 12.20 16.87
CA ALA A 123 25.40 11.61 15.98
C ALA A 123 26.81 12.20 16.22
N LYS A 124 26.91 13.49 16.58
CA LYS A 124 28.17 14.11 17.03
C LYS A 124 28.69 13.52 18.33
N ALA A 125 27.81 13.16 19.27
CA ALA A 125 28.21 12.45 20.48
C ALA A 125 28.78 11.05 20.17
N LEU A 126 28.30 10.38 19.11
CA LEU A 126 28.86 9.11 18.63
C LEU A 126 30.22 9.28 17.94
N LEU A 127 30.46 10.41 17.27
CA LEU A 127 31.81 10.78 16.83
C LEU A 127 32.76 10.95 18.02
N ASP A 128 32.32 11.67 19.06
CA ASP A 128 33.10 11.88 20.29
C ASP A 128 33.36 10.57 21.04
N LEU A 129 32.41 9.64 21.01
CA LEU A 129 32.58 8.28 21.54
C LEU A 129 33.66 7.53 20.75
N SER A 130 33.57 7.56 19.42
CA SER A 130 34.50 6.88 18.52
C SER A 130 35.93 7.40 18.70
N ALA A 131 36.09 8.72 18.84
CA ALA A 131 37.38 9.38 19.06
C ALA A 131 38.08 8.97 20.37
N LYS A 132 37.34 8.43 21.35
CA LYS A 132 37.87 7.98 22.64
C LYS A 132 38.25 6.51 22.67
N ARG A 133 37.90 5.74 21.64
CA ARG A 133 38.17 4.30 21.59
C ARG A 133 39.63 4.02 21.24
N ALA A 134 40.15 2.92 21.78
CA ALA A 134 41.55 2.53 21.58
C ALA A 134 41.81 1.84 20.24
N ASP A 135 40.78 1.22 19.65
CA ASP A 135 40.77 0.51 18.37
C ASP A 135 40.42 1.41 17.18
N VAL A 136 40.13 2.69 17.41
CA VAL A 136 39.83 3.68 16.36
C VAL A 136 41.06 4.49 15.97
N GLU A 137 41.29 4.62 14.67
CA GLU A 137 42.31 5.49 14.09
C GLU A 137 41.86 6.96 14.17
N LEU A 138 42.78 7.85 14.53
CA LEU A 138 42.54 9.28 14.65
C LEU A 138 43.45 10.03 13.68
N ASP A 139 42.91 11.01 12.95
CA ASP A 139 43.71 11.90 12.11
C ASP A 139 44.34 13.04 12.91
N ALA A 140 43.68 13.44 13.98
CA ALA A 140 44.18 14.38 14.98
C ALA A 140 43.61 14.02 16.37
N PRO A 141 44.17 14.56 17.47
CA PRO A 141 43.61 14.33 18.80
C PRO A 141 42.12 14.71 18.87
N GLY A 142 41.24 13.73 19.12
CA GLY A 142 39.79 13.93 19.18
C GLY A 142 39.07 13.91 17.82
N ASP A 143 39.81 13.63 16.74
CA ASP A 143 39.32 13.59 15.36
C ASP A 143 39.43 12.15 14.81
N PRO A 144 38.36 11.35 14.90
CA PRO A 144 38.37 9.97 14.43
C PRO A 144 38.31 9.95 12.90
N ARG A 145 39.12 9.07 12.28
CA ARG A 145 39.02 8.81 10.85
C ARG A 145 37.69 8.12 10.56
N VAL A 146 36.72 8.84 10.00
CA VAL A 146 35.32 8.42 10.03
C VAL A 146 34.57 8.62 8.72
N GLY A 147 33.93 7.53 8.29
CA GLY A 147 32.89 7.54 7.26
C GLY A 147 31.50 7.52 7.89
N VAL A 148 30.53 8.08 7.18
CA VAL A 148 29.11 7.96 7.56
C VAL A 148 28.33 7.35 6.41
N MET A 149 27.57 6.31 6.69
CA MET A 149 26.79 5.59 5.70
C MET A 149 25.34 5.43 6.19
N GLY A 150 24.38 5.58 5.28
CA GLY A 150 22.99 5.31 5.59
C GLY A 150 22.07 5.47 4.39
N ALA A 151 20.89 4.88 4.50
CA ALA A 151 19.82 5.01 3.52
C ALA A 151 18.63 5.78 4.10
N SER A 152 17.85 6.44 3.26
CA SER A 152 16.62 7.12 3.67
C SER A 152 16.90 8.13 4.80
N TYR A 153 16.28 7.95 5.95
CA TYR A 153 16.53 8.68 7.20
C TYR A 153 18.00 8.80 7.59
N GLY A 154 18.73 7.68 7.57
CA GLY A 154 20.15 7.63 7.88
C GLY A 154 21.01 8.32 6.83
N GLY A 155 20.57 8.29 5.56
CA GLY A 155 21.25 9.00 4.48
C GLY A 155 21.20 10.52 4.65
N ALA A 156 20.06 11.06 5.10
CA ALA A 156 19.91 12.49 5.39
C ALA A 156 20.71 12.87 6.63
N LEU A 157 20.71 12.00 7.65
CA LEU A 157 21.52 12.17 8.86
C LEU A 157 23.00 12.30 8.50
N GLY A 158 23.51 11.43 7.62
CA GLY A 158 24.92 11.47 7.19
C GLY A 158 25.30 12.78 6.50
N LEU A 159 24.45 13.26 5.57
CA LEU A 159 24.66 14.54 4.89
C LEU A 159 24.63 15.73 5.88
N MET A 160 23.68 15.73 6.82
CA MET A 160 23.55 16.78 7.83
C MET A 160 24.71 16.76 8.82
N LEU A 161 25.16 15.57 9.25
CA LEU A 161 26.33 15.42 10.13
C LEU A 161 27.59 15.93 9.45
N ALA A 162 27.81 15.59 8.17
CA ALA A 162 28.96 16.08 7.41
C ALA A 162 28.94 17.60 7.17
N GLY A 163 27.75 18.21 7.15
CA GLY A 163 27.60 19.68 7.13
C GLY A 163 27.83 20.34 8.50
N ALA A 164 27.56 19.61 9.58
CA ALA A 164 27.61 20.11 10.96
C ALA A 164 28.93 19.82 11.70
N ASP A 165 29.74 18.88 11.20
CA ASP A 165 30.99 18.44 11.81
C ASP A 165 32.04 18.11 10.73
N ARG A 166 33.19 18.79 10.79
CA ARG A 166 34.27 18.69 9.79
C ARG A 166 35.07 17.40 9.89
N ARG A 167 34.90 16.65 10.97
CA ARG A 167 35.59 15.37 11.20
C ARG A 167 35.11 14.26 10.26
N VAL A 168 33.95 14.42 9.62
CA VAL A 168 33.45 13.43 8.65
C VAL A 168 34.28 13.47 7.38
N ASP A 169 34.86 12.32 7.02
CA ASP A 169 35.79 12.18 5.91
C ASP A 169 35.15 11.71 4.61
N GLY A 170 34.05 10.97 4.70
CA GLY A 170 33.36 10.42 3.56
C GLY A 170 31.92 10.10 3.89
N VAL A 171 31.03 10.30 2.91
CA VAL A 171 29.60 10.03 3.06
C VAL A 171 29.14 9.08 1.97
N VAL A 172 28.37 8.07 2.36
CA VAL A 172 27.52 7.30 1.45
C VAL A 172 26.08 7.56 1.83
N SER A 173 25.30 8.09 0.91
CA SER A 173 23.89 8.41 1.14
C SER A 173 23.02 7.78 0.06
N ALA A 174 22.16 6.85 0.49
CA ALA A 174 21.26 6.14 -0.40
C ALA A 174 19.80 6.57 -0.19
N ILE A 175 19.03 6.62 -1.28
CA ILE A 175 17.58 6.84 -1.31
C ILE A 175 17.12 7.89 -0.30
N THR A 176 17.63 9.13 -0.35
CA THR A 176 17.36 10.13 0.71
C THR A 176 16.81 11.44 0.17
N TRP A 177 16.40 12.33 1.07
CA TRP A 177 15.95 13.68 0.73
C TRP A 177 17.08 14.71 0.83
N ASN A 178 16.95 15.79 0.06
CA ASN A 178 17.69 17.03 0.25
C ASN A 178 16.84 18.08 0.97
N ASP A 179 15.55 18.15 0.65
CA ASP A 179 14.56 19.07 1.22
C ASP A 179 13.27 18.29 1.58
N LEU A 180 13.07 18.05 2.86
CA LEU A 180 11.96 17.24 3.38
C LEU A 180 10.60 17.91 3.15
N ALA A 181 10.54 19.25 3.10
CA ALA A 181 9.29 19.94 2.76
C ALA A 181 8.91 19.67 1.32
N ASP A 182 9.88 19.71 0.42
CA ASP A 182 9.68 19.40 -0.99
C ASP A 182 9.43 17.89 -1.22
N ALA A 183 9.98 17.01 -0.38
CA ALA A 183 9.66 15.58 -0.41
C ALA A 183 8.19 15.27 -0.08
N PHE A 184 7.61 15.91 0.94
CA PHE A 184 6.20 15.73 1.36
C PHE A 184 5.19 16.56 0.56
N PHE A 185 5.62 17.69 0.01
CA PHE A 185 4.81 18.62 -0.78
C PHE A 185 5.45 18.91 -2.15
N PRO A 186 5.77 17.87 -2.94
CA PRO A 186 6.49 18.01 -4.21
C PRO A 186 5.71 18.87 -5.20
N GLN A 187 6.44 19.72 -5.91
CA GLN A 187 5.87 20.65 -6.87
C GLN A 187 6.58 20.52 -8.22
N SER A 188 5.85 20.04 -9.21
CA SER A 188 6.34 19.85 -10.58
C SER A 188 6.17 21.08 -11.47
N ALA A 189 5.37 22.08 -11.09
CA ALA A 189 5.38 23.36 -11.78
C ALA A 189 6.67 24.12 -11.49
N VAL A 190 7.38 24.51 -12.54
CA VAL A 190 8.70 25.12 -12.46
C VAL A 190 8.73 26.54 -13.03
N THR A 191 9.58 27.37 -12.46
CA THR A 191 9.80 28.76 -12.90
C THR A 191 10.72 28.84 -14.12
N ALA A 192 11.54 27.81 -14.35
CA ALA A 192 12.46 27.71 -15.46
C ALA A 192 12.78 26.24 -15.78
N PRO A 193 13.23 25.93 -17.02
CA PRO A 193 13.77 24.62 -17.35
C PRO A 193 14.93 24.21 -16.43
N SER A 194 15.06 22.91 -16.21
CA SER A 194 16.20 22.35 -15.47
C SER A 194 17.50 22.58 -16.22
N THR A 195 18.58 22.76 -15.47
CA THR A 195 19.95 22.81 -15.99
C THR A 195 20.71 21.49 -15.75
N THR A 196 20.12 20.56 -15.01
CA THR A 196 20.66 19.24 -14.64
C THR A 196 19.67 18.13 -15.01
N ALA A 197 20.12 16.87 -15.02
CA ALA A 197 19.33 15.74 -15.48
C ALA A 197 17.96 15.62 -14.77
N ALA A 198 17.91 15.72 -13.44
CA ALA A 198 16.69 15.55 -12.64
C ALA A 198 16.33 16.79 -11.80
N GLY A 199 17.06 17.90 -11.95
CA GLY A 199 16.83 19.11 -11.19
C GLY A 199 15.49 19.77 -11.49
N ARG A 200 15.01 20.56 -10.53
CA ARG A 200 13.84 21.43 -10.70
C ARG A 200 13.98 22.69 -9.86
N ARG A 201 13.40 23.78 -10.37
CA ARG A 201 13.19 25.03 -9.63
C ARG A 201 11.69 25.27 -9.50
N PRO A 202 11.06 24.66 -8.48
CA PRO A 202 9.62 24.73 -8.31
C PRO A 202 9.14 26.17 -8.12
N VAL A 203 7.88 26.43 -8.45
CA VAL A 203 7.19 27.65 -8.01
C VAL A 203 7.09 27.69 -6.47
N ASP A 204 6.95 28.89 -5.90
CA ASP A 204 7.03 29.08 -4.44
C ASP A 204 5.89 28.41 -3.65
N SER A 205 4.80 28.00 -4.32
CA SER A 205 3.69 27.31 -3.67
C SER A 205 3.96 25.82 -3.46
N PRO A 206 3.74 25.27 -2.25
CA PRO A 206 3.88 23.84 -1.99
C PRO A 206 2.90 23.05 -2.86
N GLY A 207 3.33 21.87 -3.28
CA GLY A 207 2.46 20.98 -4.05
C GLY A 207 1.45 20.22 -3.19
N PRO A 208 0.71 19.30 -3.82
CA PRO A 208 -0.21 18.40 -3.13
C PRO A 208 0.52 17.57 -2.05
N PHE A 209 -0.14 17.34 -0.92
CA PHE A 209 0.41 16.59 0.20
C PHE A 209 0.47 15.09 -0.13
N LYS A 210 1.65 14.46 0.02
CA LYS A 210 1.84 13.00 -0.03
C LYS A 210 1.23 12.31 1.21
N GLN A 211 -0.09 12.29 1.29
CA GLN A 211 -0.81 11.87 2.49
C GLN A 211 -0.54 10.39 2.84
N VAL A 212 -0.50 9.49 1.86
CA VAL A 212 -0.28 8.06 2.13
C VAL A 212 1.10 7.81 2.75
N TRP A 213 2.15 8.42 2.19
CA TRP A 213 3.50 8.33 2.73
C TRP A 213 3.63 8.95 4.11
N ALA A 214 3.05 10.13 4.33
CA ALA A 214 3.05 10.76 5.64
C ALA A 214 2.35 9.89 6.68
N THR A 215 1.16 9.34 6.37
CA THR A 215 0.46 8.40 7.26
C THR A 215 1.29 7.16 7.54
N ASN A 216 1.97 6.58 6.55
CA ASN A 216 2.86 5.43 6.77
C ASN A 216 4.02 5.75 7.71
N PHE A 217 4.62 6.95 7.59
CA PHE A 217 5.65 7.45 8.51
C PHE A 217 5.14 7.52 9.96
N PHE A 218 3.90 7.98 10.17
CA PHE A 218 3.31 8.02 11.52
C PHE A 218 2.96 6.63 12.06
N LEU A 219 2.38 5.77 11.22
CA LEU A 219 2.01 4.41 11.63
C LEU A 219 3.22 3.54 11.97
N SER A 220 4.37 3.72 11.29
CA SER A 220 5.58 2.98 11.63
C SER A 220 6.17 3.38 12.99
N ALA A 221 6.08 4.66 13.36
CA ALA A 221 6.49 5.13 14.69
C ALA A 221 5.62 4.58 15.83
N LEU A 222 4.36 4.19 15.56
CA LEU A 222 3.50 3.50 16.52
C LEU A 222 3.89 2.03 16.72
N ARG A 223 4.52 1.39 15.73
CA ARG A 223 4.90 -0.04 15.76
C ARG A 223 6.25 -0.29 16.43
N GLY A 224 7.14 0.70 16.47
CA GLY A 224 8.45 0.61 17.12
C GLY A 224 8.42 0.76 18.65
N GLY A 225 7.27 1.06 19.25
CA GLY A 225 7.06 1.14 20.69
C GLY A 225 6.21 -0.04 21.18
N GLY A 226 6.65 -0.70 22.26
CA GLY A 226 5.81 -1.70 22.94
C GLY A 226 4.43 -1.15 23.28
N ALA A 227 3.43 -2.04 23.40
CA ALA A 227 1.99 -1.77 23.47
C ALA A 227 1.49 -0.85 24.63
N ALA A 228 2.39 -0.26 25.40
CA ALA A 228 2.11 0.87 26.28
C ALA A 228 3.09 2.00 25.91
N GLY A 229 2.59 3.01 25.21
CA GLY A 229 3.35 4.23 24.96
C GLY A 229 3.81 4.86 26.28
N PRO A 230 4.95 5.58 26.30
CA PRO A 230 5.39 6.29 27.50
C PRO A 230 4.33 7.32 27.94
N PRO A 231 4.34 7.75 29.21
CA PRO A 231 3.48 8.85 29.67
C PRO A 231 3.61 10.06 28.74
N GLY A 232 2.49 10.53 28.17
CA GLY A 232 2.47 11.64 27.20
C GLY A 232 2.53 11.24 25.72
N ALA A 233 2.33 9.96 25.38
CA ALA A 233 2.15 9.53 23.99
C ALA A 233 0.99 10.31 23.32
N THR A 234 1.27 10.90 22.16
CA THR A 234 0.29 11.61 21.33
C THR A 234 -0.37 10.65 20.34
N ASP A 235 -1.36 11.12 19.57
CA ASP A 235 -1.94 10.37 18.44
C ASP A 235 -0.88 9.90 17.41
N CYS A 236 0.34 10.46 17.45
CA CYS A 236 1.47 10.08 16.59
C CYS A 236 2.55 9.26 17.31
N GLY A 237 2.29 8.66 18.47
CA GLY A 237 3.26 7.80 19.15
C GLY A 237 4.44 8.58 19.76
N ARG A 238 5.67 8.22 19.39
CA ARG A 238 6.93 8.79 19.93
C ARG A 238 7.44 10.03 19.18
N PHE A 239 6.67 10.57 18.24
CA PHE A 239 7.03 11.83 17.58
C PHE A 239 7.04 13.03 18.54
N ASP A 240 7.87 14.01 18.22
CA ASP A 240 7.74 15.35 18.82
C ASP A 240 6.28 15.87 18.69
N PRO A 241 5.68 16.38 19.78
CA PRO A 241 4.29 16.85 19.76
C PRO A 241 4.04 18.01 18.78
N THR A 242 5.03 18.85 18.48
CA THR A 242 4.89 19.92 17.49
C THR A 242 4.81 19.35 16.08
N ILE A 243 5.70 18.41 15.74
CA ILE A 243 5.66 17.69 14.46
C ILE A 243 4.31 16.99 14.30
N CYS A 244 3.88 16.22 15.31
CA CYS A 244 2.60 15.51 15.28
C CYS A 244 1.43 16.44 14.97
N ARG A 245 1.27 17.51 15.75
CA ARG A 245 0.16 18.47 15.59
C ARG A 245 0.15 19.12 14.20
N LEU A 246 1.30 19.52 13.67
CA LEU A 246 1.39 20.18 12.37
C LEU A 246 1.03 19.24 11.21
N PHE A 247 1.42 17.96 11.31
CA PHE A 247 1.06 16.95 10.32
C PHE A 247 -0.40 16.50 10.41
N VAL A 248 -0.96 16.37 11.61
CA VAL A 248 -2.41 16.11 11.80
C VAL A 248 -3.22 17.24 11.17
N GLN A 249 -2.89 18.50 11.48
CA GLN A 249 -3.53 19.67 10.86
C GLN A 249 -3.43 19.65 9.32
N THR A 250 -2.29 19.24 8.79
CA THR A 250 -2.09 19.14 7.33
C THR A 250 -2.91 18.01 6.72
N SER A 251 -3.07 16.89 7.43
CA SER A 251 -3.87 15.75 7.00
C SER A 251 -5.37 16.08 6.97
N GLU A 252 -5.83 16.96 7.86
CA GLU A 252 -7.22 17.44 7.89
C GLU A 252 -7.54 18.41 6.74
N THR A 253 -6.58 19.26 6.39
CA THR A 253 -6.78 20.41 5.47
C THR A 253 -6.22 20.18 4.06
N GLY A 254 -5.35 19.18 3.88
CA GLY A 254 -4.60 18.94 2.65
C GLY A 254 -3.56 20.02 2.30
N THR A 255 -3.38 21.03 3.15
CA THR A 255 -2.50 22.18 2.89
C THR A 255 -1.58 22.41 4.09
N PRO A 256 -0.26 22.48 3.88
CA PRO A 256 0.67 22.64 4.99
C PRO A 256 0.62 24.06 5.56
N PRO A 257 0.60 24.24 6.89
CA PRO A 257 0.82 25.55 7.49
C PRO A 257 2.27 26.00 7.25
N PRO A 258 2.55 27.32 7.11
CA PRO A 258 3.91 27.81 6.86
C PRO A 258 4.95 27.32 7.88
N ARG A 259 4.53 27.17 9.15
CA ARG A 259 5.39 26.64 10.22
C ARG A 259 5.86 25.21 9.95
N LEU A 260 5.03 24.36 9.34
CA LEU A 260 5.43 22.99 8.98
C LEU A 260 6.50 23.02 7.89
N ILE A 261 6.30 23.83 6.84
CA ILE A 261 7.27 23.97 5.74
C ILE A 261 8.63 24.44 6.27
N SER A 262 8.65 25.45 7.14
CA SER A 262 9.90 25.95 7.73
C SER A 262 10.57 24.90 8.62
N LEU A 263 9.79 24.15 9.42
CA LEU A 263 10.30 23.07 10.27
C LEU A 263 10.94 21.97 9.41
N LEU A 264 10.21 21.43 8.43
CA LEU A 264 10.72 20.36 7.58
C LEU A 264 12.00 20.78 6.83
N ARG A 265 12.08 22.02 6.35
CA ARG A 265 13.30 22.55 5.72
C ARG A 265 14.47 22.68 6.68
N ALA A 266 14.23 23.07 7.94
CA ALA A 266 15.29 23.11 8.96
C ALA A 266 15.80 21.70 9.31
N HIS A 267 14.94 20.70 9.15
CA HIS A 267 15.18 19.27 9.40
C HIS A 267 15.70 18.54 8.15
N SER A 268 16.36 19.26 7.25
CA SER A 268 16.82 18.76 5.95
C SER A 268 18.31 19.02 5.75
N PRO A 269 19.00 18.28 4.86
CA PRO A 269 20.37 18.60 4.46
C PRO A 269 20.54 19.97 3.81
N LYS A 270 19.56 20.42 3.01
CA LYS A 270 19.63 21.64 2.19
C LYS A 270 20.26 22.87 2.85
N PRO A 271 19.92 23.27 4.09
CA PRO A 271 20.49 24.46 4.72
C PRO A 271 21.99 24.36 5.02
N THR A 272 22.54 23.15 5.13
CA THR A 272 23.94 22.91 5.53
C THR A 272 24.80 22.36 4.39
N MET A 273 24.23 22.12 3.20
CA MET A 273 24.97 21.51 2.09
C MET A 273 26.19 22.31 1.63
N ASN A 274 26.17 23.64 1.78
CA ASN A 274 27.33 24.49 1.48
C ASN A 274 28.52 24.27 2.42
N ALA A 275 28.29 23.66 3.59
CA ALA A 275 29.31 23.32 4.56
C ALA A 275 29.86 21.89 4.39
N VAL A 276 29.17 21.01 3.65
CA VAL A 276 29.63 19.64 3.42
C VAL A 276 30.91 19.65 2.59
N THR A 277 32.00 19.11 3.14
CA THR A 277 33.29 18.94 2.44
C THR A 277 33.72 17.50 2.27
N ALA A 278 33.04 16.57 2.93
CA ALA A 278 33.28 15.14 2.79
C ALA A 278 32.87 14.68 1.38
N PRO A 279 33.77 14.03 0.63
CA PRO A 279 33.42 13.32 -0.59
C PRO A 279 32.18 12.42 -0.40
N THR A 280 31.18 12.60 -1.26
CA THR A 280 29.87 11.96 -1.09
C THR A 280 29.48 11.08 -2.28
N PHE A 281 29.17 9.80 -2.01
CA PHE A 281 28.52 8.91 -2.97
C PHE A 281 27.00 8.90 -2.78
N LEU A 282 26.27 9.12 -3.86
CA LEU A 282 24.81 9.19 -3.86
C LEU A 282 24.23 8.01 -4.64
N VAL A 283 23.34 7.25 -4.02
CA VAL A 283 22.54 6.21 -4.70
C VAL A 283 21.08 6.62 -4.60
N GLN A 284 20.35 6.75 -5.71
CA GLN A 284 18.94 7.15 -5.67
C GLN A 284 18.09 6.30 -6.60
N GLY A 285 16.92 5.88 -6.12
CA GLY A 285 16.02 5.01 -6.86
C GLY A 285 15.24 5.74 -7.95
N ILE A 286 15.25 5.19 -9.17
CA ILE A 286 14.45 5.69 -10.30
C ILE A 286 12.95 5.56 -10.01
N GLY A 287 12.56 4.50 -9.29
CA GLY A 287 11.17 4.22 -8.90
C GLY A 287 10.78 4.72 -7.52
N ASP A 288 11.61 5.55 -6.87
CA ASP A 288 11.37 6.00 -5.50
C ASP A 288 10.24 7.05 -5.43
N SER A 289 9.07 6.64 -4.96
CA SER A 289 7.90 7.52 -4.85
C SER A 289 7.93 8.43 -3.63
N LEU A 290 8.82 8.17 -2.66
CA LEU A 290 8.98 8.99 -1.47
C LEU A 290 9.99 10.12 -1.73
N PHE A 291 11.23 9.77 -2.09
CA PHE A 291 12.30 10.70 -2.39
C PHE A 291 12.76 10.51 -3.84
N GLY A 292 12.30 11.36 -4.75
CA GLY A 292 12.61 11.23 -6.17
C GLY A 292 14.08 11.56 -6.51
N LEU A 293 14.48 11.29 -7.76
CA LEU A 293 15.82 11.61 -8.28
C LEU A 293 16.17 13.11 -8.16
N ASP A 294 15.17 13.99 -8.10
CA ASP A 294 15.33 15.42 -7.88
C ASP A 294 16.02 15.76 -6.54
N GLN A 295 15.87 14.90 -5.53
CA GLN A 295 16.53 15.09 -4.23
C GLN A 295 18.04 14.82 -4.33
N ALA A 296 18.44 13.73 -4.98
CA ALA A 296 19.84 13.45 -5.23
C ALA A 296 20.48 14.47 -6.18
N ASP A 297 19.74 14.96 -7.18
CA ASP A 297 20.17 16.04 -8.07
C ASP A 297 20.45 17.34 -7.32
N ALA A 298 19.56 17.72 -6.38
CA ALA A 298 19.77 18.89 -5.53
C ALA A 298 21.01 18.75 -4.63
N THR A 299 21.23 17.55 -4.05
CA THR A 299 22.44 17.27 -3.27
C THR A 299 23.70 17.33 -4.13
N ALA A 300 23.71 16.67 -5.30
CA ALA A 300 24.83 16.70 -6.24
C ALA A 300 25.15 18.12 -6.72
N SER A 301 24.12 18.91 -7.02
CA SER A 301 24.26 20.31 -7.42
C SER A 301 24.91 21.16 -6.32
N ALA A 302 24.53 20.94 -5.05
CA ALA A 302 25.12 21.66 -3.93
C ALA A 302 26.58 21.26 -3.67
N LEU A 303 26.92 19.97 -3.81
CA LEU A 303 28.29 19.47 -3.70
C LEU A 303 29.17 20.00 -4.84
N ALA A 304 28.65 20.00 -6.07
CA ALA A 304 29.33 20.56 -7.22
C ALA A 304 29.62 22.06 -7.04
N ALA A 305 28.67 22.82 -6.47
CA ALA A 305 28.84 24.26 -6.22
C ALA A 305 29.96 24.57 -5.21
N THR A 306 30.31 23.64 -4.33
CA THR A 306 31.41 23.79 -3.36
C THR A 306 32.70 23.07 -3.78
N GLY A 307 32.73 22.45 -4.96
CA GLY A 307 33.86 21.64 -5.43
C GLY A 307 34.11 20.41 -4.56
N THR A 308 33.08 19.88 -3.90
CA THR A 308 33.19 18.65 -3.10
C THR A 308 33.07 17.44 -4.02
N PRO A 309 34.00 16.47 -4.01
CA PRO A 309 33.93 15.29 -4.87
C PRO A 309 32.63 14.51 -4.64
N TYR A 310 31.99 14.09 -5.72
CA TYR A 310 30.76 13.32 -5.66
C TYR A 310 30.63 12.37 -6.85
N ALA A 311 29.88 11.31 -6.65
CA ALA A 311 29.37 10.46 -7.73
C ALA A 311 27.91 10.12 -7.47
N VAL A 312 27.14 9.95 -8.55
CA VAL A 312 25.70 9.68 -8.49
C VAL A 312 25.41 8.37 -9.20
N ARG A 313 24.62 7.51 -8.57
CA ARG A 313 24.08 6.30 -9.18
C ARG A 313 22.57 6.31 -9.12
N TRP A 314 21.94 6.18 -10.27
CA TRP A 314 20.51 5.91 -10.37
C TRP A 314 20.27 4.40 -10.35
N SER A 315 19.71 3.94 -9.24
CA SER A 315 19.32 2.57 -8.98
C SER A 315 17.98 2.27 -9.65
N ASP A 316 17.79 1.06 -10.17
CA ASP A 316 16.50 0.64 -10.74
C ASP A 316 15.46 0.22 -9.68
N GLY A 317 15.86 0.20 -8.40
CA GLY A 317 15.00 0.09 -7.23
C GLY A 317 14.58 1.44 -6.64
N GLY A 318 14.28 1.45 -5.34
CA GLY A 318 13.91 2.61 -4.53
C GLY A 318 13.26 2.20 -3.19
N HIS A 319 12.57 3.13 -2.51
CA HIS A 319 11.75 2.77 -1.34
C HIS A 319 10.65 1.75 -1.63
N ASP A 320 10.23 1.67 -2.90
CA ASP A 320 9.12 0.85 -3.33
C ASP A 320 9.51 -0.55 -3.77
N ALA A 321 10.79 -0.83 -4.09
CA ALA A 321 11.27 -2.14 -4.53
C ALA A 321 12.82 -2.23 -4.45
N PRO A 322 13.39 -3.43 -4.18
CA PRO A 322 14.84 -3.62 -4.21
C PRO A 322 15.43 -3.41 -5.62
N SER A 323 16.72 -3.06 -5.67
CA SER A 323 17.49 -2.92 -6.91
C SER A 323 17.83 -4.29 -7.48
N SER A 324 17.86 -4.42 -8.82
CA SER A 324 18.43 -5.62 -9.45
C SER A 324 19.96 -5.65 -9.42
N HIS A 325 20.59 -4.56 -8.96
CA HIS A 325 22.03 -4.37 -8.84
C HIS A 325 22.44 -3.95 -7.42
N GLU A 326 21.73 -4.43 -6.40
CA GLU A 326 21.96 -4.06 -5.00
C GLU A 326 23.39 -4.40 -4.54
N ALA A 327 23.91 -5.57 -4.93
CA ALA A 327 25.27 -5.98 -4.61
C ALA A 327 26.32 -5.02 -5.19
N GLU A 328 26.18 -4.64 -6.47
CA GLU A 328 27.07 -3.67 -7.12
C GLU A 328 26.97 -2.27 -6.50
N GLU A 329 25.79 -1.89 -6.00
CA GLU A 329 25.55 -0.62 -5.31
C GLU A 329 26.23 -0.58 -3.93
N VAL A 330 26.14 -1.68 -3.19
CA VAL A 330 26.80 -1.85 -1.89
C VAL A 330 28.31 -1.90 -2.06
N GLU A 331 28.83 -2.67 -3.01
CA GLU A 331 30.26 -2.72 -3.30
C GLU A 331 30.84 -1.37 -3.74
N ALA A 332 30.12 -0.62 -4.59
CA ALA A 332 30.52 0.74 -4.96
C ALA A 332 30.55 1.69 -3.74
N SER A 333 29.62 1.52 -2.81
CA SER A 333 29.57 2.27 -1.56
C SER A 333 30.77 1.97 -0.66
N TYR A 334 31.14 0.69 -0.51
CA TYR A 334 32.32 0.30 0.25
C TYR A 334 33.61 0.78 -0.42
N THR A 335 33.71 0.68 -1.74
CA THR A 335 34.85 1.21 -2.50
C THR A 335 35.02 2.71 -2.29
N TRP A 336 33.92 3.47 -2.19
CA TRP A 336 33.96 4.90 -1.87
C TRP A 336 34.52 5.17 -0.48
N LEU A 337 34.07 4.42 0.53
CA LEU A 337 34.57 4.53 1.90
C LEU A 337 36.04 4.11 2.00
N ASP A 338 36.45 3.04 1.30
CA ASP A 338 37.84 2.58 1.27
C ASP A 338 38.74 3.70 0.73
N HIS A 339 38.36 4.30 -0.41
CA HIS A 339 39.16 5.34 -1.06
C HIS A 339 39.28 6.63 -0.23
N TYR A 340 38.17 7.17 0.29
CA TYR A 340 38.19 8.48 0.95
C TYR A 340 38.38 8.44 2.47
N VAL A 341 37.93 7.36 3.13
CA VAL A 341 38.02 7.24 4.59
C VAL A 341 39.26 6.46 4.98
N ARG A 342 39.43 5.23 4.47
CA ARG A 342 40.56 4.37 4.85
C ARG A 342 41.88 4.87 4.27
N ASP A 343 41.91 5.06 2.95
CA ASP A 343 43.12 5.40 2.21
C ASP A 343 43.42 6.90 2.22
N LYS A 344 42.47 7.72 2.67
CA LYS A 344 42.58 9.20 2.73
C LYS A 344 42.99 9.80 1.39
N ALA A 345 42.46 9.27 0.29
CA ALA A 345 42.75 9.80 -1.02
C ALA A 345 42.39 11.30 -1.09
N GLY A 346 43.28 12.09 -1.69
CA GLY A 346 43.09 13.53 -1.82
C GLY A 346 41.84 13.87 -2.63
N ARG A 347 41.24 15.03 -2.39
CA ARG A 347 40.01 15.47 -3.11
C ARG A 347 40.17 15.56 -4.63
N GLU A 348 41.39 15.81 -5.10
CA GLU A 348 41.73 15.88 -6.53
C GLU A 348 42.04 14.50 -7.15
N SER A 349 42.00 13.43 -6.35
CA SER A 349 42.19 12.07 -6.87
C SER A 349 41.06 11.67 -7.81
N ALA A 350 41.36 10.75 -8.74
CA ALA A 350 40.33 10.15 -9.58
C ALA A 350 39.25 9.49 -8.70
N LEU A 351 37.99 9.61 -9.11
CA LEU A 351 36.88 9.00 -8.39
C LEU A 351 37.05 7.47 -8.38
N PRO A 352 36.75 6.79 -7.25
CA PRO A 352 36.83 5.34 -7.15
C PRO A 352 35.71 4.62 -7.92
N THR A 353 34.72 5.36 -8.39
CA THR A 353 33.58 4.88 -9.18
C THR A 353 33.30 5.84 -10.33
N ALA A 354 32.45 5.44 -11.28
CA ALA A 354 32.01 6.34 -12.34
C ALA A 354 31.21 7.52 -11.76
N ALA A 355 31.49 8.74 -12.24
CA ALA A 355 30.87 9.97 -11.74
C ALA A 355 29.33 9.94 -11.85
N PHE A 356 28.81 9.32 -12.91
CA PHE A 356 27.38 9.05 -13.03
C PHE A 356 27.12 7.66 -13.63
N THR A 357 26.25 6.89 -12.97
CA THR A 357 25.78 5.58 -13.41
C THR A 357 24.25 5.55 -13.48
N TYR A 358 23.68 4.96 -14.52
CA TYR A 358 22.23 4.78 -14.66
C TYR A 358 21.86 3.46 -15.35
N GLY A 359 20.71 2.88 -14.98
CA GLY A 359 20.18 1.68 -15.62
C GLY A 359 19.19 2.00 -16.74
N THR A 360 19.18 1.18 -17.80
CA THR A 360 18.14 1.18 -18.84
C THR A 360 17.40 -0.15 -18.83
N ARG A 361 16.07 -0.10 -18.95
CA ARG A 361 15.25 -1.33 -18.89
C ARG A 361 15.55 -2.23 -20.08
N GLY A 362 15.85 -3.49 -19.81
CA GLY A 362 16.04 -4.52 -20.82
C GLY A 362 14.78 -4.82 -21.64
N ALA A 363 14.94 -5.55 -22.74
CA ALA A 363 13.84 -5.87 -23.67
C ALA A 363 12.71 -6.73 -23.06
N ARG A 364 12.96 -7.42 -21.94
CA ARG A 364 11.99 -8.25 -21.21
C ARG A 364 11.66 -7.59 -19.87
N ALA A 365 10.41 -7.73 -19.42
CA ALA A 365 9.90 -7.05 -18.22
C ALA A 365 10.68 -7.34 -16.92
N ASN A 366 11.29 -8.53 -16.82
CA ASN A 366 12.01 -9.04 -15.64
C ASN A 366 13.53 -9.21 -15.88
N ALA A 367 14.08 -8.70 -16.97
CA ALA A 367 15.53 -8.71 -17.15
C ALA A 367 16.16 -7.61 -16.27
N PRO A 368 17.34 -7.85 -15.66
CA PRO A 368 18.11 -6.80 -15.02
C PRO A 368 18.30 -5.61 -15.96
N THR A 369 18.37 -4.41 -15.40
CA THR A 369 18.65 -3.22 -16.21
C THR A 369 20.08 -3.28 -16.75
N THR A 370 20.29 -2.79 -17.97
CA THR A 370 21.64 -2.60 -18.51
C THR A 370 22.20 -1.30 -17.94
N LEU A 371 23.33 -1.38 -17.25
CA LEU A 371 24.00 -0.22 -16.65
C LEU A 371 24.85 0.53 -17.67
N HIS A 372 24.80 1.87 -17.58
CA HIS A 372 25.56 2.80 -18.39
C HIS A 372 26.27 3.80 -17.49
N THR A 373 27.42 4.29 -17.94
CA THR A 373 28.22 5.28 -17.22
C THR A 373 28.48 6.53 -18.04
N LEU A 374 28.59 7.66 -17.35
CA LEU A 374 29.01 8.94 -17.90
C LEU A 374 30.14 9.53 -17.05
N PRO A 375 31.08 10.26 -17.67
CA PRO A 375 32.24 10.82 -16.96
C PRO A 375 31.87 11.99 -16.03
N ALA A 376 30.65 12.53 -16.14
CA ALA A 376 30.12 13.56 -15.27
C ALA A 376 28.59 13.46 -15.23
N TYR A 377 28.00 13.94 -14.13
CA TYR A 377 26.55 14.06 -14.00
C TYR A 377 26.01 15.12 -14.97
N PRO A 378 24.98 14.83 -15.81
CA PRO A 378 24.55 15.76 -16.85
C PRO A 378 24.10 17.11 -16.29
N GLY A 379 24.70 18.18 -16.80
CA GLY A 379 24.46 19.56 -16.36
C GLY A 379 25.38 20.07 -15.26
N LEU A 380 26.25 19.21 -14.71
CA LEU A 380 27.25 19.57 -13.69
C LEU A 380 28.66 19.31 -14.19
N SER A 381 29.66 19.87 -13.51
CA SER A 381 31.08 19.66 -13.78
C SER A 381 31.49 19.88 -15.26
N GLY A 382 30.87 20.88 -15.91
CA GLY A 382 31.11 21.21 -17.32
C GLY A 382 30.35 20.36 -18.34
N SER A 383 29.65 19.31 -17.90
CA SER A 383 28.75 18.51 -18.74
C SER A 383 27.49 19.29 -19.10
N LYS A 384 26.99 19.11 -20.33
CA LYS A 384 25.73 19.71 -20.79
C LYS A 384 24.63 18.67 -20.78
N VAL A 385 23.41 19.12 -20.48
CA VAL A 385 22.20 18.32 -20.74
C VAL A 385 21.84 18.50 -22.21
N GLU A 386 22.04 17.46 -23.02
CA GLU A 386 21.54 17.45 -24.38
C GLU A 386 20.03 17.27 -24.37
N THR A 387 19.32 17.99 -25.25
CA THR A 387 17.85 17.91 -25.31
C THR A 387 17.36 17.61 -26.71
N ARG A 388 16.24 16.89 -26.77
CA ARG A 388 15.49 16.61 -28.00
C ARG A 388 14.05 17.05 -27.82
N GLU A 389 13.52 17.79 -28.78
CA GLU A 389 12.09 18.10 -28.79
C GLU A 389 11.29 16.96 -29.43
N LEU A 390 10.19 16.61 -28.76
CA LEU A 390 9.21 15.65 -29.23
C LEU A 390 7.85 16.35 -29.38
N PRO A 391 7.44 16.67 -30.63
CA PRO A 391 6.17 17.36 -30.87
C PRO A 391 4.96 16.57 -30.42
N LEU A 392 4.00 17.27 -29.81
CA LEU A 392 2.71 16.74 -29.42
C LEU A 392 1.70 16.89 -30.57
N SER A 393 0.94 15.83 -30.82
CA SER A 393 -0.17 15.76 -31.78
C SER A 393 -1.51 16.11 -31.15
N THR A 394 -1.70 15.77 -29.88
CA THR A 394 -2.84 16.23 -29.07
C THR A 394 -2.34 17.25 -28.07
N THR A 395 -2.89 18.46 -28.13
CA THR A 395 -2.34 19.63 -27.43
C THR A 395 -3.33 20.31 -26.49
N SER A 396 -4.55 19.78 -26.41
CA SER A 396 -5.62 20.29 -25.57
C SER A 396 -6.52 19.18 -25.02
N GLY A 397 -7.22 19.49 -23.94
CA GLY A 397 -8.27 18.64 -23.40
C GLY A 397 -8.92 19.25 -22.17
N ALA A 398 -10.17 18.91 -21.93
CA ALA A 398 -10.93 19.35 -20.78
C ALA A 398 -10.95 18.25 -19.72
N LEU A 399 -10.91 18.65 -18.46
CA LEU A 399 -11.02 17.74 -17.33
C LEU A 399 -11.78 18.39 -16.17
N LEU A 400 -12.41 17.54 -15.38
CA LEU A 400 -13.17 17.89 -14.19
C LEU A 400 -12.40 17.43 -12.97
N HIS A 401 -12.46 18.21 -11.90
CA HIS A 401 -12.13 17.74 -10.57
C HIS A 401 -13.43 17.31 -9.89
N PRO A 402 -13.56 16.04 -9.46
CA PRO A 402 -14.80 15.53 -8.92
C PRO A 402 -15.09 16.11 -7.53
N PRO A 403 -16.37 16.26 -7.12
CA PRO A 403 -16.72 16.66 -5.77
C PRO A 403 -16.09 15.74 -4.72
N GLY A 404 -15.46 16.31 -3.69
CA GLY A 404 -14.80 15.53 -2.63
C GLY A 404 -13.49 14.85 -3.05
N GLY A 405 -13.02 15.05 -4.28
CA GLY A 405 -11.79 14.44 -4.80
C GLY A 405 -11.91 12.93 -5.00
N GLN A 406 -13.13 12.43 -5.24
CA GLN A 406 -13.43 11.01 -5.44
C GLN A 406 -14.40 10.80 -6.63
N PRO A 407 -14.20 9.75 -7.45
CA PRO A 407 -13.12 8.77 -7.38
C PRO A 407 -11.74 9.39 -7.66
N ALA A 408 -10.67 8.73 -7.22
CA ALA A 408 -9.31 9.21 -7.45
C ALA A 408 -8.58 8.28 -8.43
N SER A 409 -7.84 8.87 -9.38
CA SER A 409 -6.99 8.09 -10.28
C SER A 409 -5.93 7.32 -9.50
N LEU A 410 -5.50 6.20 -10.06
CA LEU A 410 -4.49 5.32 -9.46
C LEU A 410 -3.36 5.11 -10.46
N ILE A 411 -2.37 5.99 -10.43
CA ILE A 411 -1.16 5.92 -11.28
C ILE A 411 -0.05 5.17 -10.54
N ALA A 412 0.25 5.63 -9.32
CA ALA A 412 1.28 5.08 -8.46
C ALA A 412 0.63 4.44 -7.23
N VAL A 413 1.13 3.30 -6.76
CA VAL A 413 0.72 2.74 -5.46
C VAL A 413 1.99 2.37 -4.69
N PRO A 414 2.31 3.10 -3.61
CA PRO A 414 3.46 2.82 -2.77
C PRO A 414 3.44 1.37 -2.27
N GLY A 415 4.59 0.71 -2.30
CA GLY A 415 4.77 -0.64 -1.74
C GLY A 415 4.17 -1.81 -2.53
N LEU A 416 3.37 -1.60 -3.59
CA LEU A 416 2.95 -2.71 -4.47
C LEU A 416 4.05 -3.15 -5.44
N ALA A 417 5.00 -2.26 -5.75
CA ALA A 417 6.15 -2.59 -6.58
C ALA A 417 7.05 -3.65 -5.92
N ALA A 418 7.22 -3.61 -4.60
CA ALA A 418 7.98 -4.60 -3.82
C ALA A 418 7.38 -6.01 -3.91
N LEU A 419 6.08 -6.12 -4.21
CA LEU A 419 5.39 -7.40 -4.42
C LEU A 419 5.42 -7.86 -5.89
N GLY A 420 6.08 -7.12 -6.79
CA GLY A 420 6.06 -7.37 -8.23
C GLY A 420 4.67 -7.16 -8.87
N LEU A 421 3.75 -6.47 -8.18
CA LEU A 421 2.38 -6.27 -8.64
C LEU A 421 2.22 -4.87 -9.22
N SER A 422 2.03 -4.78 -10.55
CA SER A 422 1.55 -3.57 -11.19
C SER A 422 0.04 -3.66 -11.38
N VAL A 423 -0.71 -2.98 -10.51
CA VAL A 423 -2.18 -2.92 -10.58
C VAL A 423 -2.68 -1.74 -11.43
N SER A 424 -1.83 -0.72 -11.67
CA SER A 424 -2.21 0.45 -12.47
C SER A 424 -2.31 0.08 -13.94
N THR A 425 -3.55 -0.17 -14.38
CA THR A 425 -3.89 -0.18 -15.79
C THR A 425 -4.19 1.25 -16.24
N TYR A 426 -4.00 1.52 -17.54
CA TYR A 426 -4.31 2.84 -18.08
C TYR A 426 -5.76 3.26 -17.78
N GLN A 427 -6.70 2.32 -17.70
CA GLN A 427 -8.12 2.59 -17.44
C GLN A 427 -8.40 3.13 -16.04
N ILE A 428 -7.65 2.68 -15.01
CA ILE A 428 -7.83 3.16 -13.64
C ILE A 428 -6.95 4.38 -13.32
N ALA A 429 -5.95 4.65 -14.16
CA ALA A 429 -5.18 5.90 -14.14
C ALA A 429 -5.87 7.03 -14.92
N ALA A 430 -6.50 6.73 -16.06
CA ALA A 430 -7.14 7.69 -16.95
C ALA A 430 -8.66 7.67 -16.76
N LEU A 431 -9.13 8.09 -15.57
CA LEU A 431 -10.55 8.12 -15.26
C LEU A 431 -11.33 9.05 -16.24
N PRO A 432 -12.47 8.58 -16.80
CA PRO A 432 -13.23 9.35 -17.77
C PRO A 432 -13.70 10.70 -17.21
N GLY A 433 -13.41 11.78 -17.94
CA GLY A 433 -13.80 13.15 -17.56
C GLY A 433 -12.87 13.83 -16.55
N GLU A 434 -12.02 13.08 -15.85
CA GLU A 434 -11.03 13.61 -14.90
C GLU A 434 -9.62 13.70 -15.49
N SER A 435 -9.40 12.99 -16.59
CA SER A 435 -8.09 12.87 -17.23
C SER A 435 -8.09 13.28 -18.69
N THR A 436 -6.99 13.90 -19.14
CA THR A 436 -6.71 14.17 -20.55
C THR A 436 -5.34 13.64 -20.94
N ALA A 437 -5.23 13.16 -22.18
CA ALA A 437 -4.01 12.60 -22.73
C ALA A 437 -3.43 13.52 -23.81
N LEU A 438 -2.14 13.84 -23.68
CA LEU A 438 -1.37 14.62 -24.65
C LEU A 438 -0.37 13.68 -25.33
N ASP A 439 -0.67 13.31 -26.57
CA ASP A 439 0.06 12.29 -27.32
C ASP A 439 1.08 12.90 -28.28
N SER A 440 2.28 12.35 -28.33
CA SER A 440 3.26 12.60 -29.37
C SER A 440 2.87 11.97 -30.70
N ARG A 441 3.50 12.43 -31.79
CA ARG A 441 3.58 11.62 -33.02
C ARG A 441 4.47 10.39 -32.76
N PRO A 442 4.33 9.30 -33.55
CA PRO A 442 5.28 8.20 -33.50
C PRO A 442 6.71 8.73 -33.68
N ILE A 443 7.63 8.33 -32.82
CA ILE A 443 9.02 8.79 -32.91
C ILE A 443 9.73 8.06 -34.05
N ALA A 444 10.48 8.81 -34.87
CA ALA A 444 11.15 8.24 -36.04
C ALA A 444 12.42 7.44 -35.66
N GLU A 445 13.14 7.90 -34.65
CA GLU A 445 14.40 7.32 -34.19
C GLU A 445 14.28 6.97 -32.72
N ALA A 446 15.01 5.94 -32.29
CA ALA A 446 15.09 5.59 -30.90
C ALA A 446 15.80 6.69 -30.10
N ALA A 447 15.41 6.87 -28.84
CA ALA A 447 16.04 7.78 -27.90
C ALA A 447 16.06 7.17 -26.49
N THR A 448 17.12 7.48 -25.74
CA THR A 448 17.19 7.19 -24.31
C THR A 448 17.14 8.52 -23.58
N VAL A 449 16.04 8.76 -22.87
CA VAL A 449 15.90 9.91 -21.98
C VAL A 449 16.58 9.56 -20.68
N VAL A 450 17.45 10.44 -20.18
CA VAL A 450 18.11 10.30 -18.88
C VAL A 450 17.88 11.61 -18.13
N GLY A 451 16.76 11.66 -17.40
CA GLY A 451 16.35 12.89 -16.70
C GLY A 451 14.86 13.13 -16.69
N SER A 452 14.49 14.34 -16.31
CA SER A 452 13.13 14.86 -16.27
C SER A 452 12.74 15.49 -17.61
N PRO A 453 11.82 14.89 -18.38
CA PRO A 453 11.15 15.60 -19.46
C PRO A 453 10.46 16.87 -18.96
N THR A 454 10.36 17.89 -19.80
CA THR A 454 9.60 19.10 -19.47
C THR A 454 8.56 19.40 -20.55
N MET A 455 7.48 20.06 -20.13
CA MET A 455 6.39 20.44 -21.03
C MET A 455 5.82 21.78 -20.59
N ARG A 456 5.47 22.62 -21.56
CA ARG A 456 4.73 23.86 -21.32
C ARG A 456 3.31 23.75 -21.85
N PHE A 457 2.34 24.24 -21.10
CA PHE A 457 0.94 24.32 -21.49
C PHE A 457 0.24 25.49 -20.78
N THR A 458 -1.03 25.70 -21.09
CA THR A 458 -1.88 26.71 -20.48
C THR A 458 -3.07 26.05 -19.80
N VAL A 459 -3.34 26.46 -18.56
CA VAL A 459 -4.50 26.04 -17.78
C VAL A 459 -5.49 27.20 -17.69
N THR A 460 -6.75 26.96 -18.00
CA THR A 460 -7.86 27.86 -17.66
C THR A 460 -8.81 27.08 -16.77
N SER A 461 -9.16 27.63 -15.60
CA SER A 461 -10.06 27.00 -14.62
C SER A 461 -11.15 27.95 -14.18
N ASP A 462 -12.27 27.44 -13.70
CA ASP A 462 -13.30 28.21 -12.99
C ASP A 462 -13.00 28.36 -11.48
N SER A 463 -11.99 27.64 -10.98
CA SER A 463 -11.55 27.65 -9.59
C SER A 463 -10.39 28.63 -9.38
N THR A 464 -10.11 28.98 -8.13
CA THR A 464 -8.97 29.84 -7.73
C THR A 464 -7.66 29.08 -7.55
N ASP A 465 -7.74 27.76 -7.44
CA ASP A 465 -6.61 26.85 -7.39
C ASP A 465 -6.88 25.63 -8.25
N VAL A 466 -5.79 25.05 -8.76
CA VAL A 466 -5.82 23.87 -9.61
C VAL A 466 -4.82 22.87 -9.07
N THR A 467 -5.27 21.62 -8.90
CA THR A 467 -4.41 20.47 -8.65
C THR A 467 -4.44 19.55 -9.86
N LEU A 468 -3.26 19.18 -10.35
CA LEU A 468 -3.05 18.25 -11.45
C LEU A 468 -1.96 17.24 -11.10
N PHE A 469 -2.02 16.09 -11.73
CA PHE A 469 -1.02 15.05 -11.64
C PHE A 469 -0.64 14.59 -13.05
N ALA A 470 0.65 14.57 -13.34
CA ALA A 470 1.17 14.23 -14.66
C ALA A 470 1.94 12.90 -14.64
N SER A 471 1.74 12.05 -15.63
CA SER A 471 2.48 10.78 -15.79
C SER A 471 2.82 10.50 -17.24
N VAL A 472 3.89 9.71 -17.46
CA VAL A 472 4.44 9.43 -18.79
C VAL A 472 4.18 7.97 -19.16
N TRP A 473 3.56 7.77 -20.32
CA TRP A 473 3.14 6.46 -20.82
C TRP A 473 3.66 6.22 -22.23
N ARG A 474 3.95 4.96 -22.54
CA ARG A 474 4.30 4.52 -23.89
C ARG A 474 3.09 3.87 -24.54
N VAL A 475 2.82 4.23 -25.79
CA VAL A 475 1.74 3.70 -26.61
C VAL A 475 2.33 2.92 -27.79
N THR A 476 2.07 1.62 -27.85
CA THR A 476 2.57 0.71 -28.90
C THR A 476 1.45 -0.22 -29.37
N GLY A 477 1.10 -0.17 -30.65
CA GLY A 477 0.09 -1.08 -31.22
C GLY A 477 -1.28 -1.06 -30.52
N GLY A 478 -1.67 0.08 -29.90
CA GLY A 478 -2.89 0.21 -29.12
C GLY A 478 -2.75 -0.13 -27.62
N SER A 479 -1.65 -0.78 -27.21
CA SER A 479 -1.32 -0.99 -25.80
C SER A 479 -0.73 0.29 -25.20
N VAL A 480 -1.17 0.64 -23.99
CA VAL A 480 -0.66 1.77 -23.21
C VAL A 480 0.01 1.24 -21.95
N THR A 481 1.30 1.54 -21.78
CA THR A 481 2.12 0.99 -20.70
C THR A 481 2.77 2.11 -19.92
N LEU A 482 2.64 2.07 -18.59
CA LEU A 482 3.31 2.99 -17.69
C LEU A 482 4.81 2.69 -17.71
N THR A 483 5.62 3.68 -18.07
CA THR A 483 7.08 3.47 -18.20
C THR A 483 7.84 3.71 -16.92
N ASN A 484 7.28 4.57 -16.05
CA ASN A 484 7.79 4.87 -14.72
C ASN A 484 6.58 5.01 -13.79
N PRO A 485 6.45 4.23 -12.70
CA PRO A 485 5.30 4.28 -11.79
C PRO A 485 5.34 5.50 -10.84
N LEU A 486 5.81 6.63 -11.32
CA LEU A 486 5.86 7.91 -10.60
C LEU A 486 4.93 8.93 -11.24
N VAL A 487 4.56 9.92 -10.44
CA VAL A 487 3.64 10.99 -10.82
C VAL A 487 4.29 12.34 -10.52
N ALA A 488 4.02 13.33 -11.36
CA ALA A 488 4.47 14.71 -11.25
C ALA A 488 3.29 15.56 -10.74
N PRO A 489 3.22 15.84 -9.43
CA PRO A 489 2.12 16.56 -8.81
C PRO A 489 2.30 18.08 -8.97
N ILE A 490 1.20 18.77 -9.27
CA ILE A 490 1.16 20.18 -9.63
C ILE A 490 0.05 20.84 -8.82
N ARG A 491 0.37 21.93 -8.13
CA ARG A 491 -0.63 22.80 -7.48
C ARG A 491 -0.37 24.24 -7.87
N LEU A 492 -1.38 24.92 -8.42
CA LEU A 492 -1.27 26.27 -8.96
C LEU A 492 -2.36 27.16 -8.38
N ALA A 493 -1.99 28.37 -7.98
CA ALA A 493 -2.96 29.45 -7.84
C ALA A 493 -3.28 30.01 -9.23
N VAL A 494 -4.56 30.16 -9.55
CA VAL A 494 -5.03 30.64 -10.85
C VAL A 494 -6.13 31.67 -10.65
N THR A 495 -6.38 32.51 -11.66
CA THR A 495 -7.55 33.40 -11.64
C THR A 495 -8.67 32.76 -12.46
N PRO A 496 -9.89 32.59 -11.89
CA PRO A 496 -11.02 32.04 -12.61
C PRO A 496 -11.23 32.67 -13.99
N GLY A 497 -11.36 31.83 -15.01
CA GLY A 497 -11.54 32.22 -16.41
C GLY A 497 -10.32 32.81 -17.12
N LYS A 498 -9.19 33.05 -16.43
CA LYS A 498 -7.97 33.58 -17.05
C LYS A 498 -7.00 32.45 -17.43
N PRO A 499 -6.51 32.42 -18.69
CA PRO A 499 -5.47 31.48 -19.09
C PRO A 499 -4.18 31.71 -18.31
N THR A 500 -3.65 30.65 -17.70
CA THR A 500 -2.42 30.67 -16.90
C THR A 500 -1.38 29.75 -17.55
N PRO A 501 -0.28 30.28 -18.11
CA PRO A 501 0.78 29.45 -18.67
C PRO A 501 1.57 28.78 -17.54
N VAL A 502 1.89 27.50 -17.71
CA VAL A 502 2.67 26.71 -16.78
C VAL A 502 3.71 25.87 -17.53
N THR A 503 4.90 25.78 -16.96
CA THR A 503 5.92 24.80 -17.36
C THR A 503 6.02 23.77 -16.26
N ILE A 504 6.03 22.48 -16.61
CA ILE A 504 6.16 21.39 -15.66
C ILE A 504 7.39 20.53 -15.95
N SER A 505 7.96 19.99 -14.88
CA SER A 505 8.89 18.86 -14.91
C SER A 505 8.10 17.56 -14.69
N LEU A 506 8.24 16.62 -15.61
CA LEU A 506 7.68 15.28 -15.51
C LEU A 506 8.59 14.40 -14.65
N PRO A 507 8.14 13.22 -14.17
CA PRO A 507 8.97 12.40 -13.28
C PRO A 507 10.34 12.10 -13.90
N PRO A 508 11.46 12.41 -13.22
CA PRO A 508 12.78 12.05 -13.72
C PRO A 508 12.94 10.53 -13.72
N ALA A 509 13.47 9.97 -14.82
CA ALA A 509 13.81 8.56 -14.94
C ALA A 509 14.69 8.30 -16.17
N THR A 510 14.97 7.03 -16.41
CA THR A 510 15.53 6.53 -17.67
C THR A 510 14.42 6.00 -18.58
N TYR A 511 14.06 6.75 -19.61
CA TYR A 511 13.03 6.33 -20.58
C TYR A 511 13.66 5.79 -21.85
N VAL A 512 13.52 4.49 -22.09
CA VAL A 512 13.87 3.88 -23.38
C VAL A 512 12.71 4.08 -24.35
N MET A 513 12.93 4.89 -25.38
CA MET A 513 11.94 5.27 -26.39
C MET A 513 12.28 4.63 -27.75
N PRO A 514 11.70 3.47 -28.11
CA PRO A 514 11.97 2.83 -29.40
C PRO A 514 11.29 3.57 -30.56
N ALA A 515 11.93 3.54 -31.73
CA ALA A 515 11.34 4.02 -32.98
C ALA A 515 9.95 3.41 -33.23
N GLY A 516 9.04 4.19 -33.81
CA GLY A 516 7.65 3.80 -34.08
C GLY A 516 6.69 3.90 -32.88
N THR A 517 7.19 4.15 -31.67
CA THR A 517 6.32 4.31 -30.48
C THR A 517 5.76 5.73 -30.35
N ARG A 518 4.56 5.85 -29.78
CA ARG A 518 4.01 7.14 -29.33
C ARG A 518 4.19 7.28 -27.83
N TRP A 519 4.29 8.51 -27.36
CA TRP A 519 4.46 8.83 -25.96
C TRP A 519 3.35 9.76 -25.50
N ARG A 520 2.78 9.45 -24.35
CA ARG A 520 1.58 10.09 -23.82
C ARG A 520 1.91 10.71 -22.48
N VAL A 521 1.62 12.00 -22.34
CA VAL A 521 1.50 12.63 -21.02
C VAL A 521 0.04 12.57 -20.61
N LEU A 522 -0.25 11.82 -19.55
CA LEU A 522 -1.56 11.81 -18.94
C LEU A 522 -1.59 12.89 -17.86
N LEU A 523 -2.52 13.82 -17.97
CA LEU A 523 -2.84 14.81 -16.94
C LEU A 523 -4.17 14.40 -16.30
N THR A 524 -4.21 14.26 -14.98
CA THR A 524 -5.43 13.96 -14.21
C THR A 524 -5.61 14.96 -13.08
N SER A 525 -6.86 15.20 -12.67
CA SER A 525 -7.21 16.11 -11.57
C SER A 525 -7.14 15.48 -10.19
N THR A 526 -7.02 14.15 -10.10
CA THR A 526 -7.01 13.38 -8.85
C THR A 526 -5.90 12.33 -8.85
N GLU A 527 -5.35 12.01 -7.69
CA GLU A 527 -4.44 10.87 -7.51
C GLU A 527 -4.57 10.31 -6.10
N SER A 528 -4.77 8.99 -6.01
CA SER A 528 -5.07 8.26 -4.77
C SER A 528 -4.00 8.34 -3.69
N THR A 529 -2.74 8.60 -4.08
CA THR A 529 -1.60 8.66 -3.16
C THR A 529 -1.39 10.04 -2.51
N PHE A 530 -2.11 11.05 -2.99
CA PHE A 530 -2.02 12.42 -2.52
C PHE A 530 -3.35 12.89 -1.90
N SER A 531 -3.28 13.93 -1.08
CA SER A 531 -4.48 14.65 -0.66
C SER A 531 -5.07 15.38 -1.85
N ASN A 532 -6.23 14.93 -2.30
CA ASN A 532 -6.99 15.59 -3.35
C ASN A 532 -7.76 16.79 -2.80
N SER A 533 -8.01 17.79 -3.65
CA SER A 533 -8.95 18.86 -3.31
C SER A 533 -10.34 18.25 -3.06
N ARG A 534 -11.14 18.90 -2.21
CA ARG A 534 -12.54 18.52 -2.00
C ARG A 534 -13.49 19.38 -2.82
N THR A 535 -12.99 20.45 -3.40
CA THR A 535 -13.78 21.43 -4.16
C THR A 535 -13.87 21.00 -5.61
N PRO A 536 -15.08 20.81 -6.16
CA PRO A 536 -15.23 20.48 -7.58
C PRO A 536 -14.80 21.67 -8.44
N GLY A 537 -14.26 21.37 -9.62
CA GLY A 537 -13.78 22.40 -10.53
C GLY A 537 -13.72 21.91 -11.98
N ARG A 538 -13.71 22.85 -12.92
CA ARG A 538 -13.59 22.57 -14.35
C ARG A 538 -12.34 23.25 -14.87
N MET A 539 -11.57 22.52 -15.67
CA MET A 539 -10.34 23.06 -16.24
C MET A 539 -10.12 22.61 -17.68
N LEU A 540 -9.52 23.50 -18.44
CA LEU A 540 -9.13 23.32 -19.82
C LEU A 540 -7.62 23.42 -19.93
N ILE A 541 -7.01 22.38 -20.48
CA ILE A 541 -5.62 22.33 -20.88
C ILE A 541 -5.54 22.70 -22.37
N SER A 542 -4.62 23.59 -22.71
CA SER A 542 -4.38 24.00 -24.10
C SER A 542 -2.94 24.40 -24.33
N GLY A 543 -2.52 24.47 -25.60
CA GLY A 543 -1.22 25.03 -25.97
C GLY A 543 0.00 24.15 -25.60
N ALA A 544 -0.20 22.85 -25.38
CA ALA A 544 0.90 21.92 -25.16
C ALA A 544 1.56 21.52 -26.49
N SER A 545 2.64 22.18 -26.90
CA SER A 545 3.22 22.01 -28.24
C SER A 545 4.21 20.84 -28.37
N ALA A 546 5.06 20.63 -27.35
CA ALA A 546 6.12 19.62 -27.39
C ALA A 546 6.56 19.19 -25.98
N LEU A 547 7.18 18.02 -25.91
CA LEU A 547 7.99 17.57 -24.79
C LEU A 547 9.46 17.88 -25.07
N THR A 548 10.16 18.48 -24.12
CA THR A 548 11.62 18.62 -24.17
C THR A 548 12.23 17.49 -23.35
N LEU A 549 12.97 16.62 -24.02
CA LEU A 549 13.52 15.38 -23.46
C LEU A 549 15.02 15.55 -23.19
N PRO A 550 15.52 15.37 -21.94
CA PRO A 550 16.94 15.27 -21.69
C PRO A 550 17.46 13.92 -22.18
N VAL A 551 18.35 13.92 -23.15
CA VAL A 551 18.91 12.69 -23.75
C VAL A 551 20.38 12.55 -23.37
N ALA A 552 20.81 11.31 -23.19
CA ALA A 552 22.22 11.01 -22.97
C ALA A 552 22.57 9.64 -23.55
N ALA A 553 23.83 9.49 -23.97
CA ALA A 553 24.41 8.24 -24.44
C ALA A 553 25.63 7.92 -23.58
N GLY A 554 25.47 6.98 -22.65
CA GLY A 554 26.54 6.50 -21.76
C GLY A 554 27.25 5.29 -22.35
N ALA A 555 28.43 4.99 -21.82
CA ALA A 555 29.13 3.74 -22.14
C ALA A 555 28.51 2.60 -21.32
N GLU A 556 28.15 1.50 -21.99
CA GLU A 556 27.66 0.29 -21.33
C GLU A 556 28.74 -0.31 -20.44
N VAL A 557 28.38 -0.70 -19.22
CA VAL A 557 29.30 -1.36 -18.29
C VAL A 557 29.42 -2.83 -18.70
N GLY A 558 30.53 -3.21 -19.32
CA GLY A 558 30.79 -4.60 -19.73
C GLY A 558 31.05 -5.52 -18.54
N GLY A 559 30.11 -6.40 -18.21
CA GLY A 559 30.26 -7.37 -17.12
C GLY A 559 29.05 -8.30 -16.98
N ALA A 560 29.33 -9.58 -16.71
CA ALA A 560 28.44 -10.73 -16.79
C ALA A 560 27.05 -10.52 -16.17
N VAL A 561 26.02 -10.86 -16.95
CA VAL A 561 24.69 -11.16 -16.42
C VAL A 561 24.85 -12.37 -15.49
N ALA A 562 24.97 -12.12 -14.19
CA ALA A 562 24.70 -13.13 -13.20
C ALA A 562 23.19 -13.41 -13.26
N VAL A 563 22.79 -14.34 -14.12
CA VAL A 563 21.48 -14.98 -14.03
C VAL A 563 21.52 -15.92 -12.82
N GLY A 564 21.64 -15.35 -11.62
CA GLY A 564 21.16 -15.97 -10.41
C GLY A 564 19.67 -15.71 -10.37
N VAL A 565 18.88 -16.60 -10.97
CA VAL A 565 17.46 -16.63 -10.59
C VAL A 565 17.49 -17.06 -9.14
N ASP A 566 17.24 -16.14 -8.21
CA ASP A 566 17.11 -16.46 -6.79
C ASP A 566 16.10 -17.59 -6.66
N THR A 567 16.64 -18.80 -6.47
CA THR A 567 15.83 -20.01 -6.33
C THR A 567 14.86 -19.86 -5.17
N GLU A 568 15.17 -18.99 -4.20
CA GLU A 568 14.34 -18.68 -3.05
C GLU A 568 13.10 -17.84 -3.40
N THR A 569 13.19 -16.83 -4.27
CA THR A 569 11.99 -16.10 -4.73
C THR A 569 11.14 -16.94 -5.67
N LEU A 570 11.77 -17.82 -6.47
CA LEU A 570 11.02 -18.78 -7.29
C LEU A 570 10.30 -19.82 -6.41
N LEU A 571 10.94 -20.31 -5.34
CA LEU A 571 10.36 -21.23 -4.37
C LEU A 571 9.29 -20.56 -3.49
N ALA A 572 9.49 -19.32 -3.08
CA ALA A 572 8.52 -18.56 -2.29
C ALA A 572 7.28 -18.19 -3.14
N SER A 573 7.47 -17.77 -4.39
CA SER A 573 6.37 -17.49 -5.31
C SER A 573 5.63 -18.74 -5.75
N THR A 574 6.32 -19.87 -5.95
CA THR A 574 5.65 -21.17 -6.17
C THR A 574 4.97 -21.69 -4.91
N MET A 575 5.55 -21.53 -3.72
CA MET A 575 4.87 -21.85 -2.45
C MET A 575 3.63 -21.01 -2.24
N LEU A 576 3.68 -19.70 -2.51
CA LEU A 576 2.53 -18.81 -2.38
C LEU A 576 1.45 -19.16 -3.41
N ALA A 577 1.84 -19.45 -4.66
CA ALA A 577 0.91 -19.94 -5.68
C ALA A 577 0.28 -21.28 -5.29
N LEU A 578 1.06 -22.20 -4.70
CA LEU A 578 0.58 -23.49 -4.19
C LEU A 578 -0.33 -23.32 -2.96
N LEU A 579 -0.04 -22.36 -2.07
CA LEU A 579 -0.88 -22.03 -0.92
C LEU A 579 -2.19 -21.39 -1.35
N LEU A 580 -2.16 -20.49 -2.33
CA LEU A 580 -3.36 -19.87 -2.91
C LEU A 580 -4.18 -20.91 -3.69
N LEU A 581 -3.53 -21.82 -4.41
CA LEU A 581 -4.20 -22.94 -5.08
C LEU A 581 -4.79 -23.91 -4.04
N ALA A 582 -4.08 -24.22 -2.95
CA ALA A 582 -4.58 -25.05 -1.86
C ALA A 582 -5.74 -24.37 -1.11
N ALA A 583 -5.70 -23.04 -0.94
CA ALA A 583 -6.80 -22.27 -0.37
C ALA A 583 -8.02 -22.23 -1.30
N LEU A 584 -7.81 -22.06 -2.61
CA LEU A 584 -8.86 -22.10 -3.63
C LEU A 584 -9.47 -23.50 -3.75
N VAL A 585 -8.65 -24.55 -3.77
CA VAL A 585 -9.08 -25.95 -3.76
C VAL A 585 -9.78 -26.27 -2.44
N GLY A 586 -9.27 -25.80 -1.30
CA GLY A 586 -9.91 -25.93 0.01
C GLY A 586 -11.26 -25.22 0.08
N TRP A 587 -11.38 -24.04 -0.54
CA TRP A 587 -12.63 -23.28 -0.66
C TRP A 587 -13.62 -23.97 -1.60
N LEU A 588 -13.17 -24.46 -2.77
CA LEU A 588 -13.97 -25.23 -3.72
C LEU A 588 -14.43 -26.57 -3.10
N LEU A 589 -13.57 -27.28 -2.37
CA LEU A 589 -13.90 -28.52 -1.66
C LEU A 589 -14.85 -28.28 -0.49
N ARG A 590 -14.68 -27.19 0.28
CA ARG A 590 -15.65 -26.78 1.33
C ARG A 590 -17.00 -26.39 0.72
N ARG A 591 -17.01 -25.69 -0.41
CA ARG A 591 -18.23 -25.33 -1.14
C ARG A 591 -18.93 -26.54 -1.77
N ARG A 592 -18.17 -27.56 -2.20
CA ARG A 592 -18.69 -28.84 -2.71
C ARG A 592 -19.21 -29.74 -1.59
N ARG A 593 -18.53 -29.82 -0.44
CA ARG A 593 -19.00 -30.56 0.75
C ARG A 593 -20.27 -29.97 1.38
N ARG A 594 -20.42 -28.64 1.37
CA ARG A 594 -21.68 -27.98 1.81
C ARG A 594 -22.89 -28.23 0.91
N ARG A 595 -22.69 -28.74 -0.33
CA ARG A 595 -23.77 -29.08 -1.27
C ARG A 595 -24.11 -30.57 -1.31
N LEU A 596 -23.39 -31.39 -0.54
CA LEU A 596 -23.58 -32.85 -0.50
C LEU A 596 -23.67 -33.28 0.96
N LEU A 597 -24.71 -32.82 1.65
CA LEU A 597 -25.17 -33.57 2.82
C LEU A 597 -25.65 -34.92 2.28
N PRO A 598 -25.15 -36.06 2.78
CA PRO A 598 -25.62 -37.35 2.31
C PRO A 598 -27.08 -37.53 2.72
N SER A 599 -27.87 -38.18 1.85
CA SER A 599 -29.13 -38.77 2.29
C SER A 599 -28.83 -39.79 3.39
N ARG A 600 -29.77 -39.89 4.33
CA ARG A 600 -29.72 -40.70 5.54
C ARG A 600 -30.86 -41.72 5.45
N PRO A 601 -30.64 -42.88 4.80
CA PRO A 601 -31.68 -43.90 4.67
C PRO A 601 -32.18 -44.42 6.03
N ASP A 602 -31.32 -44.35 7.06
CA ASP A 602 -31.66 -44.62 8.47
C ASP A 602 -32.73 -43.69 9.04
N LEU A 603 -32.99 -42.54 8.40
CA LEU A 603 -33.98 -41.55 8.80
C LEU A 603 -35.15 -41.44 7.81
N ALA A 604 -35.29 -42.37 6.86
CA ALA A 604 -36.33 -42.29 5.82
C ALA A 604 -37.76 -42.21 6.39
N ASP A 605 -37.99 -42.87 7.53
CA ASP A 605 -39.29 -42.90 8.21
C ASP A 605 -39.50 -41.76 9.21
N VAL A 606 -38.52 -40.87 9.38
CA VAL A 606 -38.60 -39.72 10.31
C VAL A 606 -38.94 -38.45 9.52
N PRO A 607 -40.12 -37.84 9.74
CA PRO A 607 -40.55 -36.65 8.99
C PRO A 607 -39.57 -35.48 9.02
N LEU A 608 -38.99 -35.18 10.18
CA LEU A 608 -38.04 -34.08 10.32
C LEU A 608 -36.94 -34.40 11.34
N VAL A 609 -35.69 -34.20 10.93
CA VAL A 609 -34.53 -34.22 11.80
C VAL A 609 -33.76 -32.92 11.62
N VAL A 610 -33.46 -32.28 12.74
CA VAL A 610 -32.69 -31.04 12.82
C VAL A 610 -31.54 -31.29 13.77
N ASP A 611 -30.32 -31.00 13.32
CA ASP A 611 -29.10 -31.39 14.02
C ASP A 611 -28.08 -30.23 14.01
N GLY A 612 -27.76 -29.72 15.20
CA GLY A 612 -26.72 -28.72 15.46
C GLY A 612 -26.88 -27.40 14.71
N LEU A 613 -28.11 -26.93 14.49
CA LEU A 613 -28.35 -25.73 13.69
C LEU A 613 -27.81 -24.47 14.38
N VAL A 614 -27.02 -23.70 13.64
CA VAL A 614 -26.53 -22.37 14.05
C VAL A 614 -26.83 -21.36 12.95
N LYS A 615 -27.25 -20.16 13.35
CA LYS A 615 -27.41 -19.00 12.46
C LYS A 615 -26.94 -17.71 13.12
N THR A 616 -26.02 -17.04 12.44
CA THR A 616 -25.51 -15.70 12.74
C THR A 616 -25.81 -14.79 11.54
N TYR A 617 -26.41 -13.64 11.81
CA TYR A 617 -26.65 -12.61 10.80
C TYR A 617 -25.42 -11.74 10.58
N SER A 618 -25.41 -10.94 9.51
CA SER A 618 -24.25 -10.14 9.09
C SER A 618 -23.84 -9.05 10.08
N ASP A 619 -24.74 -8.67 10.98
CA ASP A 619 -24.51 -7.78 12.12
C ASP A 619 -23.84 -8.47 13.32
N GLY A 620 -23.54 -9.77 13.20
CA GLY A 620 -22.96 -10.59 14.26
C GLY A 620 -23.99 -11.18 15.22
N HIS A 621 -25.29 -10.94 15.03
CA HIS A 621 -26.32 -11.47 15.92
C HIS A 621 -26.53 -12.97 15.68
N ARG A 622 -26.25 -13.79 16.70
CA ARG A 622 -26.50 -15.23 16.69
C ARG A 622 -27.96 -15.53 17.06
N ALA A 623 -28.79 -15.73 16.04
CA ALA A 623 -30.23 -15.95 16.17
C ALA A 623 -30.61 -17.40 16.50
N VAL A 624 -29.77 -18.38 16.14
CA VAL A 624 -29.94 -19.79 16.50
C VAL A 624 -28.57 -20.34 16.88
N ASP A 625 -28.50 -21.06 17.99
CA ASP A 625 -27.25 -21.60 18.54
C ASP A 625 -27.43 -23.06 18.96
N ASP A 626 -26.88 -23.97 18.16
CA ASP A 626 -26.79 -25.42 18.40
C ASP A 626 -28.13 -26.13 18.69
N VAL A 627 -29.14 -25.89 17.85
CA VAL A 627 -30.48 -26.49 18.02
C VAL A 627 -30.56 -27.86 17.35
N SER A 628 -30.97 -28.87 18.12
CA SER A 628 -31.14 -30.26 17.67
C SER A 628 -32.44 -30.87 18.20
N TRP A 629 -33.25 -31.46 17.31
CA TRP A 629 -34.52 -32.13 17.65
C TRP A 629 -35.02 -32.99 16.47
N ARG A 630 -35.99 -33.88 16.75
CA ARG A 630 -36.66 -34.70 15.74
C ARG A 630 -38.18 -34.61 15.91
N ALA A 631 -38.91 -34.66 14.81
CA ALA A 631 -40.36 -34.83 14.80
C ALA A 631 -40.67 -36.20 14.21
N GLU A 632 -41.24 -37.09 15.03
CA GLU A 632 -41.61 -38.44 14.62
C GLU A 632 -42.97 -38.47 13.92
N LYS A 633 -43.26 -39.53 13.16
CA LYS A 633 -44.54 -39.67 12.45
C LYS A 633 -45.72 -39.67 13.44
N GLY A 634 -46.72 -38.84 13.15
CA GLY A 634 -47.91 -38.67 14.00
C GLY A 634 -47.70 -37.72 15.19
N GLN A 635 -46.51 -37.15 15.36
CA GLN A 635 -46.22 -36.21 16.42
C GLN A 635 -46.57 -34.77 16.00
N VAL A 636 -47.17 -34.02 16.93
CA VAL A 636 -47.29 -32.56 16.82
C VAL A 636 -46.20 -31.94 17.69
N VAL A 637 -45.31 -31.16 17.10
CA VAL A 637 -44.19 -30.54 17.81
C VAL A 637 -44.34 -29.03 17.83
N GLY A 638 -44.42 -28.45 19.04
CA GLY A 638 -44.51 -27.01 19.24
C GLY A 638 -43.15 -26.41 19.59
N LEU A 639 -42.71 -25.41 18.82
CA LEU A 639 -41.54 -24.60 19.14
C LEU A 639 -41.98 -23.34 19.91
N LEU A 640 -41.73 -23.32 21.23
CA LEU A 640 -42.19 -22.26 22.13
C LEU A 640 -41.00 -21.44 22.65
N GLY A 641 -41.17 -20.12 22.74
CA GLY A 641 -40.14 -19.21 23.25
C GLY A 641 -40.53 -17.74 23.02
N PRO A 642 -39.85 -16.79 23.68
CA PRO A 642 -40.14 -15.36 23.51
C PRO A 642 -39.87 -14.88 22.08
N ASN A 643 -40.37 -13.68 21.74
CA ASN A 643 -40.07 -13.04 20.46
C ASN A 643 -38.56 -12.81 20.35
N GLY A 644 -37.98 -13.13 19.19
CA GLY A 644 -36.53 -13.08 18.98
C GLY A 644 -35.75 -14.34 19.41
N ALA A 645 -36.39 -15.36 19.98
CA ALA A 645 -35.72 -16.61 20.37
C ALA A 645 -35.29 -17.52 19.20
N GLY A 646 -35.32 -17.04 17.95
CA GLY A 646 -34.89 -17.81 16.78
C GLY A 646 -35.91 -18.81 16.22
N LYS A 647 -37.19 -18.77 16.65
CA LYS A 647 -38.24 -19.71 16.19
C LYS A 647 -38.45 -19.68 14.67
N THR A 648 -38.88 -18.54 14.16
CA THR A 648 -39.09 -18.32 12.72
C THR A 648 -37.79 -18.49 11.93
N THR A 649 -36.64 -18.11 12.49
CA THR A 649 -35.32 -18.35 11.88
C THR A 649 -35.02 -19.85 11.73
N THR A 650 -35.34 -20.65 12.74
CA THR A 650 -35.21 -22.11 12.69
C THR A 650 -36.14 -22.72 11.65
N MET A 651 -37.40 -22.28 11.60
CA MET A 651 -38.38 -22.77 10.62
C MET A 651 -38.00 -22.40 9.18
N ARG A 652 -37.48 -21.19 8.95
CA ARG A 652 -36.96 -20.77 7.64
C ARG A 652 -35.76 -21.62 7.21
N MET A 653 -34.88 -22.02 8.14
CA MET A 653 -33.79 -22.95 7.85
C MET A 653 -34.30 -24.35 7.52
N VAL A 654 -35.31 -24.84 8.24
CA VAL A 654 -35.94 -26.14 7.98
C VAL A 654 -36.61 -26.18 6.60
N MET A 655 -37.14 -25.06 6.11
CA MET A 655 -37.69 -24.94 4.76
C MET A 655 -36.65 -24.63 3.68
N GLY A 656 -35.37 -24.53 4.03
CA GLY A 656 -34.31 -24.15 3.08
C GLY A 656 -34.42 -22.73 2.54
N LEU A 657 -35.24 -21.86 3.16
CA LEU A 657 -35.43 -20.46 2.77
C LEU A 657 -34.21 -19.59 3.12
N ILE A 658 -33.49 -19.97 4.17
CA ILE A 658 -32.20 -19.39 4.55
C ILE A 658 -31.21 -20.51 4.87
N SER A 659 -29.92 -20.27 4.61
CA SER A 659 -28.86 -21.24 4.93
C SER A 659 -28.43 -21.14 6.40
N SER A 660 -28.17 -22.28 7.03
CA SER A 660 -27.48 -22.36 8.32
C SER A 660 -25.98 -22.11 8.16
N ASP A 661 -25.32 -21.66 9.23
CA ASP A 661 -23.85 -21.51 9.27
C ASP A 661 -23.16 -22.84 9.63
N SER A 662 -23.83 -23.65 10.44
CA SER A 662 -23.52 -25.04 10.75
C SER A 662 -24.80 -25.85 11.05
N GLY A 663 -24.64 -27.17 11.16
CA GLY A 663 -25.75 -28.11 11.34
C GLY A 663 -26.42 -28.53 10.04
N SER A 664 -27.40 -29.42 10.14
CA SER A 664 -28.14 -29.97 9.02
C SER A 664 -29.62 -30.18 9.33
N VAL A 665 -30.43 -30.16 8.27
CA VAL A 665 -31.84 -30.55 8.32
C VAL A 665 -32.05 -31.70 7.34
N HIS A 666 -32.75 -32.74 7.77
CA HIS A 666 -33.21 -33.83 6.93
C HIS A 666 -34.73 -33.97 7.05
N VAL A 667 -35.40 -34.15 5.92
CA VAL A 667 -36.82 -34.47 5.84
C VAL A 667 -36.93 -35.83 5.18
N LEU A 668 -37.54 -36.81 5.85
CA LEU A 668 -37.71 -38.17 5.30
C LEU A 668 -36.39 -38.77 4.79
N GLY A 669 -35.31 -38.56 5.55
CA GLY A 669 -33.96 -38.99 5.21
C GLY A 669 -33.23 -38.16 4.15
N GLU A 670 -33.89 -37.20 3.49
CA GLU A 670 -33.29 -36.36 2.46
C GLU A 670 -32.82 -35.01 3.03
N PRO A 671 -31.63 -34.52 2.66
CA PRO A 671 -31.10 -33.26 3.16
C PRO A 671 -31.88 -32.06 2.59
N VAL A 672 -32.20 -31.11 3.47
CA VAL A 672 -32.84 -29.86 3.06
C VAL A 672 -31.81 -28.78 2.77
N THR A 673 -31.89 -28.25 1.56
CA THR A 673 -31.21 -27.06 1.07
C THR A 673 -32.19 -26.24 0.25
N ALA A 674 -31.81 -25.03 -0.16
CA ALA A 674 -32.65 -24.20 -1.02
C ALA A 674 -33.02 -24.95 -2.32
N GLY A 675 -34.30 -25.24 -2.51
CA GLY A 675 -34.83 -25.95 -3.68
C GLY A 675 -34.71 -27.48 -3.64
N SER A 676 -34.43 -28.09 -2.46
CA SER A 676 -34.40 -29.55 -2.34
C SER A 676 -35.74 -30.18 -2.80
N PRO A 677 -35.75 -31.23 -3.65
CA PRO A 677 -36.98 -31.86 -4.14
C PRO A 677 -37.91 -32.37 -3.03
N VAL A 678 -37.35 -32.80 -1.90
CA VAL A 678 -38.13 -33.29 -0.75
C VAL A 678 -39.06 -32.23 -0.16
N LEU A 679 -38.77 -30.93 -0.36
CA LEU A 679 -39.65 -29.85 0.08
C LEU A 679 -41.02 -29.88 -0.63
N GLY A 680 -41.14 -30.54 -1.79
CA GLY A 680 -42.42 -30.79 -2.43
C GLY A 680 -43.35 -31.73 -1.64
N ARG A 681 -42.82 -32.46 -0.65
CA ARG A 681 -43.57 -33.30 0.30
C ARG A 681 -43.86 -32.58 1.63
N VAL A 682 -43.51 -31.29 1.73
CA VAL A 682 -43.67 -30.46 2.93
C VAL A 682 -44.67 -29.34 2.65
N GLY A 683 -45.72 -29.27 3.47
CA GLY A 683 -46.64 -28.15 3.51
C GLY A 683 -46.13 -27.09 4.47
N ALA A 684 -46.15 -25.81 4.07
CA ALA A 684 -45.67 -24.75 4.94
C ALA A 684 -46.54 -23.49 4.90
N LEU A 685 -46.76 -22.91 6.08
CA LEU A 685 -47.31 -21.57 6.27
C LEU A 685 -46.37 -20.82 7.21
N ILE A 686 -45.48 -20.01 6.65
CA ILE A 686 -44.47 -19.23 7.40
C ILE A 686 -44.70 -17.75 7.08
N GLU A 687 -44.79 -16.89 8.10
CA GLU A 687 -44.94 -15.42 8.00
C GLU A 687 -46.23 -14.89 7.34
N GLY A 688 -47.34 -15.61 7.50
CA GLY A 688 -48.67 -15.18 7.06
C GLY A 688 -48.89 -15.28 5.55
N PRO A 689 -50.12 -15.52 5.08
CA PRO A 689 -50.34 -15.85 3.68
C PRO A 689 -50.40 -14.61 2.77
N GLY A 690 -49.55 -14.57 1.74
CA GLY A 690 -49.52 -13.54 0.70
C GLY A 690 -50.36 -13.91 -0.52
N PHE A 691 -51.64 -13.53 -0.52
CA PHE A 691 -52.56 -13.82 -1.65
C PHE A 691 -52.75 -12.62 -2.58
N LEU A 692 -53.02 -12.92 -3.85
CA LEU A 692 -53.46 -11.94 -4.85
C LEU A 692 -54.91 -11.53 -4.52
N PRO A 693 -55.15 -10.26 -4.11
CA PRO A 693 -56.41 -9.87 -3.48
C PRO A 693 -57.60 -9.81 -4.46
N HIS A 694 -57.34 -9.66 -5.76
CA HIS A 694 -58.38 -9.59 -6.77
C HIS A 694 -58.81 -10.96 -7.31
N LEU A 695 -58.03 -12.02 -7.05
CA LEU A 695 -58.35 -13.40 -7.42
C LEU A 695 -59.20 -14.07 -6.34
N THR A 696 -60.00 -15.05 -6.73
CA THR A 696 -60.74 -15.90 -5.79
C THR A 696 -59.79 -16.76 -4.94
N GLY A 697 -60.27 -17.32 -3.83
CA GLY A 697 -59.49 -18.27 -3.05
C GLY A 697 -59.03 -19.46 -3.91
N ARG A 698 -59.94 -20.01 -4.72
CA ARG A 698 -59.64 -21.09 -5.67
C ARG A 698 -58.53 -20.70 -6.66
N GLN A 699 -58.66 -19.54 -7.29
CA GLN A 699 -57.66 -19.05 -8.27
C GLN A 699 -56.29 -18.81 -7.64
N ASN A 700 -56.22 -18.39 -6.37
CA ASN A 700 -54.95 -18.25 -5.66
C ASN A 700 -54.28 -19.61 -5.44
N LEU A 701 -55.04 -20.64 -5.04
CA LEU A 701 -54.50 -21.98 -4.85
C LEU A 701 -54.07 -22.62 -6.18
N GLU A 702 -54.85 -22.44 -7.24
CA GLU A 702 -54.51 -22.89 -8.60
C GLU A 702 -53.23 -22.22 -9.11
N ALA A 703 -53.09 -20.90 -8.92
CA ALA A 703 -51.90 -20.17 -9.29
C ALA A 703 -50.67 -20.61 -8.49
N TYR A 704 -50.83 -20.83 -7.17
CA TYR A 704 -49.77 -21.34 -6.32
C TYR A 704 -49.30 -22.73 -6.75
N TRP A 705 -50.23 -23.66 -6.98
CA TRP A 705 -49.88 -25.02 -7.42
C TRP A 705 -49.21 -25.03 -8.79
N SER A 706 -49.73 -24.23 -9.73
CA SER A 706 -49.15 -24.12 -11.08
C SER A 706 -47.70 -23.62 -11.04
N ALA A 707 -47.38 -22.71 -10.10
CA ALA A 707 -46.01 -22.21 -9.93
C ALA A 707 -45.01 -23.28 -9.45
N THR A 708 -45.48 -24.41 -8.91
CA THR A 708 -44.63 -25.55 -8.52
C THR A 708 -44.19 -26.39 -9.72
N GLY A 709 -44.89 -26.29 -10.86
CA GLY A 709 -44.63 -27.10 -12.06
C GLY A 709 -45.06 -28.57 -11.95
N ARG A 710 -45.82 -28.94 -10.91
CA ARG A 710 -46.36 -30.29 -10.67
C ARG A 710 -47.68 -30.51 -11.40
N ASP A 711 -48.06 -31.77 -11.60
CA ASP A 711 -49.33 -32.11 -12.25
C ASP A 711 -50.52 -31.60 -11.42
N ALA A 712 -51.54 -31.06 -12.08
CA ALA A 712 -52.74 -30.57 -11.42
C ALA A 712 -53.53 -31.69 -10.71
N ALA A 713 -53.42 -32.93 -11.18
CA ALA A 713 -54.04 -34.09 -10.54
C ALA A 713 -53.47 -34.37 -9.13
N ASP A 714 -52.20 -34.01 -8.91
CA ASP A 714 -51.50 -34.22 -7.63
C ASP A 714 -51.83 -33.14 -6.59
N ALA A 715 -52.65 -32.13 -6.93
CA ALA A 715 -52.91 -31.00 -6.06
C ALA A 715 -53.85 -31.33 -4.89
N HIS A 716 -54.74 -32.32 -5.06
CA HIS A 716 -55.79 -32.67 -4.08
C HIS A 716 -56.60 -31.45 -3.63
N PHE A 717 -57.08 -30.65 -4.59
CA PHE A 717 -57.74 -29.37 -4.32
C PHE A 717 -59.00 -29.52 -3.46
N ASP A 718 -59.81 -30.54 -3.70
CA ASP A 718 -61.07 -30.72 -2.98
C ASP A 718 -60.82 -31.06 -1.51
N GLU A 719 -59.86 -31.95 -1.25
CA GLU A 719 -59.43 -32.32 0.10
C GLU A 719 -58.76 -31.15 0.84
N ALA A 720 -57.89 -30.39 0.16
CA ALA A 720 -57.25 -29.21 0.73
C ALA A 720 -58.28 -28.10 1.07
N LEU A 721 -59.32 -27.94 0.25
CA LEU A 721 -60.39 -26.97 0.47
C LEU A 721 -61.36 -27.40 1.57
N GLU A 722 -61.60 -28.70 1.74
CA GLU A 722 -62.39 -29.24 2.84
C GLU A 722 -61.73 -28.90 4.19
N VAL A 723 -60.40 -29.08 4.31
CA VAL A 723 -59.62 -28.73 5.50
C VAL A 723 -59.74 -27.24 5.86
N ALA A 724 -59.85 -26.37 4.85
CA ALA A 724 -59.98 -24.93 5.04
C ALA A 724 -61.37 -24.51 5.56
N ALA A 725 -62.40 -25.35 5.40
CA ALA A 725 -63.79 -25.08 5.77
C ALA A 725 -64.32 -23.70 5.30
N LEU A 726 -63.92 -23.26 4.10
CA LEU A 726 -64.29 -21.94 3.55
C LEU A 726 -65.66 -21.91 2.86
N GLY A 727 -66.25 -23.08 2.57
CA GLY A 727 -67.53 -23.21 1.86
C GLY A 727 -67.56 -22.41 0.55
N GLY A 728 -68.71 -21.80 0.23
CA GLY A 728 -68.86 -20.95 -0.96
C GLY A 728 -68.05 -19.65 -0.94
N ALA A 729 -67.29 -19.36 0.12
CA ALA A 729 -66.41 -18.20 0.13
C ALA A 729 -65.20 -18.39 -0.81
N VAL A 730 -64.81 -19.63 -1.11
CA VAL A 730 -63.65 -19.97 -1.95
C VAL A 730 -63.73 -19.34 -3.35
N ASP A 731 -64.95 -19.14 -3.87
CA ASP A 731 -65.21 -18.58 -5.19
C ASP A 731 -65.36 -17.04 -5.19
N ARG A 732 -65.13 -16.39 -4.04
CA ARG A 732 -65.11 -14.91 -3.91
C ARG A 732 -63.68 -14.37 -3.87
N PRO A 733 -63.42 -13.16 -4.39
CA PRO A 733 -62.11 -12.52 -4.33
C PRO A 733 -61.56 -12.38 -2.91
N VAL A 734 -60.27 -12.69 -2.71
CA VAL A 734 -59.60 -12.71 -1.39
C VAL A 734 -59.56 -11.33 -0.71
N LYS A 735 -59.70 -10.23 -1.45
CA LYS A 735 -59.89 -8.88 -0.88
C LYS A 735 -61.09 -8.77 0.06
N SER A 736 -62.09 -9.63 -0.11
CA SER A 736 -63.30 -9.67 0.73
C SER A 736 -63.14 -10.56 1.97
N TYR A 737 -62.00 -11.24 2.13
CA TYR A 737 -61.77 -12.20 3.21
C TYR A 737 -61.38 -11.48 4.50
N SER A 738 -61.93 -11.94 5.63
CA SER A 738 -61.41 -11.59 6.95
C SER A 738 -60.00 -12.15 7.15
N HIS A 739 -59.29 -11.66 8.17
CA HIS A 739 -57.97 -12.17 8.49
C HIS A 739 -57.97 -13.70 8.75
N GLY A 740 -58.94 -14.21 9.52
CA GLY A 740 -59.11 -15.64 9.75
C GLY A 740 -59.50 -16.45 8.50
N MET A 741 -60.24 -15.87 7.56
CA MET A 741 -60.50 -16.53 6.26
C MET A 741 -59.22 -16.63 5.41
N LYS A 742 -58.36 -15.61 5.43
CA LYS A 742 -57.05 -15.68 4.77
C LYS A 742 -56.17 -16.73 5.45
N GLN A 743 -56.18 -16.81 6.78
CA GLN A 743 -55.43 -17.82 7.51
C GLN A 743 -55.90 -19.24 7.17
N ARG A 744 -57.21 -19.50 7.13
CA ARG A 744 -57.79 -20.77 6.67
C ARG A 744 -57.42 -21.10 5.23
N LEU A 745 -57.41 -20.11 4.34
CA LEU A 745 -56.95 -20.30 2.96
C LEU A 745 -55.44 -20.62 2.91
N GLY A 746 -54.63 -20.04 3.80
CA GLY A 746 -53.21 -20.36 3.96
C GLY A 746 -52.96 -21.79 4.42
N ILE A 747 -53.81 -22.31 5.32
CA ILE A 747 -53.80 -23.72 5.72
C ILE A 747 -54.16 -24.61 4.53
N ALA A 748 -55.19 -24.25 3.75
CA ALA A 748 -55.55 -24.94 2.51
C ALA A 748 -54.35 -25.03 1.55
N GLN A 749 -53.66 -23.90 1.34
CA GLN A 749 -52.48 -23.83 0.49
C GLN A 749 -51.35 -24.74 0.98
N ALA A 750 -51.11 -24.78 2.29
CA ALA A 750 -50.12 -25.67 2.88
C ALA A 750 -50.50 -27.15 2.76
N MET A 751 -51.79 -27.49 2.63
CA MET A 751 -52.29 -28.86 2.50
C MET A 751 -52.33 -29.39 1.06
N LEU A 752 -52.10 -28.53 0.06
CA LEU A 752 -52.04 -28.96 -1.34
C LEU A 752 -50.99 -30.06 -1.53
N GLY A 753 -51.34 -31.11 -2.26
CA GLY A 753 -50.48 -32.27 -2.46
C GLY A 753 -50.37 -33.23 -1.29
N LEU A 754 -51.22 -33.09 -0.27
CA LEU A 754 -51.31 -33.94 0.92
C LEU A 754 -49.91 -34.23 1.52
N PRO A 755 -49.22 -33.18 2.02
CA PRO A 755 -47.84 -33.29 2.44
C PRO A 755 -47.67 -34.24 3.64
N GLU A 756 -46.50 -34.86 3.72
CA GLU A 756 -46.14 -35.80 4.79
C GLU A 756 -45.63 -35.08 6.05
N LEU A 757 -45.24 -33.80 5.91
CA LEU A 757 -44.83 -32.91 7.00
C LEU A 757 -45.49 -31.54 6.81
N LEU A 758 -46.09 -31.03 7.88
CA LEU A 758 -46.69 -29.69 7.90
C LEU A 758 -45.94 -28.78 8.88
N ILE A 759 -45.52 -27.61 8.40
CA ILE A 759 -44.76 -26.62 9.19
C ILE A 759 -45.55 -25.32 9.22
N LEU A 760 -46.04 -24.95 10.40
CA LEU A 760 -46.95 -23.81 10.57
C LEU A 760 -46.39 -22.82 11.58
N ASP A 761 -46.17 -21.57 11.17
CA ASP A 761 -45.78 -20.46 12.03
C ASP A 761 -47.02 -19.67 12.45
N GLU A 762 -47.28 -19.64 13.75
CA GLU A 762 -48.48 -19.03 14.37
C GLU A 762 -49.81 -19.35 13.64
N PRO A 763 -50.14 -20.62 13.36
CA PRO A 763 -51.31 -20.97 12.54
C PRO A 763 -52.64 -20.50 13.13
N THR A 764 -52.71 -20.30 14.44
CA THR A 764 -53.91 -19.90 15.19
C THR A 764 -54.13 -18.39 15.22
N ASN A 765 -53.21 -17.58 14.71
CA ASN A 765 -53.34 -16.13 14.72
C ASN A 765 -54.51 -15.68 13.82
N GLY A 766 -55.48 -14.97 14.38
CA GLY A 766 -56.66 -14.49 13.66
C GLY A 766 -57.74 -15.54 13.36
N LEU A 767 -57.62 -16.77 13.83
CA LEU A 767 -58.72 -17.74 13.86
C LEU A 767 -59.53 -17.51 15.14
N ASP A 768 -60.84 -17.29 15.03
CA ASP A 768 -61.71 -17.23 16.22
C ASP A 768 -61.53 -18.54 17.02
N PRO A 769 -61.33 -18.47 18.35
CA PRO A 769 -61.37 -19.67 19.18
C PRO A 769 -62.77 -20.31 19.04
N PRO A 770 -62.90 -21.64 19.22
CA PRO A 770 -64.21 -22.28 19.27
C PRO A 770 -65.10 -21.69 20.36
#